data_AF-A0A7R9PZ41-F1
#
_entry.id   AF-A0A7R9PZ41-F1
#
_cell.length_a   1.000
_cell.length_b   1.000
_cell.length_c   1.000
_cell.angle_alpha   90.00
_cell.angle_beta   90.00
_cell.angle_gamma   90.00
#
_symmetry.space_group_name_H-M   'P 1'
#
loop_
_entity.id
_entity.type
_entity.pdbx_description
1 polymer ?
#
loop_
_entity_poly.entity_id
_entity_poly.type
_entity_poly.pdbx_seq_one_letter_code
_entity_poly.pdbx_strand_id
1 'polypeptide(L)'
;MVIARRPMAGHVNIVTERGNDCRVGDQQMDKCLSYTIHQVSSYSPNYPPNRILEDNPNDSNSRWSSESTSPPQYMTLKLSRTAIVTEILFGKHRKPHLCNVKRIKYMTLKLSRTAIVTEILFGKHRKPHLCNVKRIKVFGGMTEESMIELLDDILANDGTPETFTLKHRIVSNEFPCRYVRIQPLQTWSRAHHKPYNFSLWFVELKGRDDPSLVKDCLHWFDEYRQREAIRLCLKLNAVFLTSLRKLINLLVNDCAEVVHLVIDGDYDSVEELLEEVCEKRLFDAYIRRQDYRPVWRRLIPGAKSVRPGMRGGHQMCIDSLSQLIYLFGGWDGTQDLADLWSYDIAGHEWTRISKDTFIEGGPSARSCHKMCLDPIRKKIYTLGRYLDSSIRSIDNLKSDFYIYDIQTNRWTLVCADTASMGGPALVFDHQMCMDLEKNSIYVFGGRVLSSSDERMAANCPEQPLFSGLYQYDANTGQWRKLRDDCSAAAGVLTGGHREIKSRIGHSMLFHQKLRLLYVFAGQRQKEYLSDFFTYNVDTDEISVINDGHKSEVPAAGFTQRATIDPESHEIHVLSGLNRDKDRDRDKDKDSDRDKSANEESVKNSFWVYDILDSRWSCIYRNHNSIHVNKIIANNITNTTSGDCDLTTGNTSTAIAGTTDTANDGLSGAAQPCPRFAHQLVYDHINKCHYLFGGNPGRNQNPKLRLDDFWTLELKRLSGKELLRLCKRLVREQAFREMIDRNGSKAIQYLQNQLSQTFNHSDPEESRLFQSLATLIFRTNEWSPQPRMCPEMGSATVAVEPDLNYKNRTKVFDTIVEYFPEHMTQPKANLVDLVLI
;
A
#
# COMPACT_ATOMS: atom_id res chain seq x y z
N MET A 1 -17.32 -58.15 18.91
CA MET A 1 -18.03 -59.41 18.59
C MET A 1 -19.03 -59.69 19.72
N VAL A 2 -20.34 -59.94 19.53
CA VAL A 2 -21.23 -59.90 18.33
C VAL A 2 -22.68 -59.56 18.75
N ILE A 3 -23.33 -58.57 18.09
CA ILE A 3 -24.77 -58.16 18.11
C ILE A 3 -25.00 -57.38 16.77
N ALA A 4 -25.97 -57.52 15.85
CA ALA A 4 -27.17 -58.37 15.62
C ALA A 4 -28.39 -58.14 16.56
N ARG A 5 -29.59 -57.69 16.14
CA ARG A 5 -30.43 -57.88 14.91
C ARG A 5 -31.27 -56.58 14.65
N ARG A 6 -31.97 -56.27 13.52
CA ARG A 6 -32.96 -56.98 12.63
C ARG A 6 -34.27 -57.39 13.33
N PRO A 7 -35.44 -57.51 12.64
CA PRO A 7 -35.77 -57.43 11.19
C PRO A 7 -36.78 -56.25 10.89
N MET A 8 -37.68 -56.14 9.87
CA MET A 8 -38.11 -57.04 8.77
C MET A 8 -38.57 -56.37 7.45
N ALA A 9 -39.83 -55.91 7.32
CA ALA A 9 -40.57 -55.60 6.07
C ALA A 9 -41.55 -54.41 6.25
N GLY A 10 -42.10 -53.75 5.20
CA GLY A 10 -41.94 -53.96 3.75
C GLY A 10 -42.50 -52.78 2.94
N HIS A 11 -42.46 -52.85 1.61
CA HIS A 11 -42.98 -51.79 0.71
C HIS A 11 -43.95 -52.36 -0.33
N VAL A 12 -45.08 -51.68 -0.48
CA VAL A 12 -46.04 -51.88 -1.58
C VAL A 12 -45.99 -50.61 -2.44
N ASN A 13 -45.63 -50.76 -3.71
CA ASN A 13 -45.75 -49.66 -4.68
C ASN A 13 -47.23 -49.47 -5.04
N ILE A 14 -47.72 -48.24 -4.99
CA ILE A 14 -48.92 -47.82 -5.73
C ILE A 14 -48.49 -46.65 -6.61
N VAL A 15 -48.60 -46.86 -7.92
CA VAL A 15 -48.31 -45.86 -8.94
C VAL A 15 -49.61 -45.13 -9.28
N THR A 16 -49.57 -43.80 -9.31
CA THR A 16 -50.56 -42.97 -10.00
C THR A 16 -49.84 -41.94 -10.87
N GLU A 17 -49.50 -42.35 -12.09
CA GLU A 17 -49.03 -41.42 -13.10
C GLU A 17 -50.14 -40.44 -13.50
N ARG A 18 -49.76 -39.20 -13.76
CA ARG A 18 -50.42 -38.35 -14.75
C ARG A 18 -49.34 -37.79 -15.67
N GLY A 19 -49.05 -38.55 -16.73
CA GLY A 19 -48.35 -38.01 -17.88
C GLY A 19 -49.25 -37.00 -18.61
N ASN A 20 -48.63 -36.05 -19.30
CA ASN A 20 -49.20 -35.41 -20.47
C ASN A 20 -48.05 -34.87 -21.33
N ASP A 21 -48.16 -35.04 -22.65
CA ASP A 21 -47.04 -34.94 -23.57
C ASP A 21 -46.60 -33.52 -23.94
N CYS A 22 -45.43 -33.46 -24.58
CA CYS A 22 -44.76 -32.24 -25.02
C CYS A 22 -45.57 -31.39 -26.01
N ARG A 23 -45.38 -30.07 -25.94
CA ARG A 23 -45.36 -29.17 -27.11
C ARG A 23 -44.43 -27.98 -26.86
N VAL A 24 -43.98 -27.36 -27.94
CA VAL A 24 -42.97 -26.29 -27.94
C VAL A 24 -43.66 -24.93 -27.87
N GLY A 25 -43.16 -24.03 -27.01
CA GLY A 25 -43.55 -22.61 -26.99
C GLY A 25 -43.66 -22.02 -25.59
N ASP A 26 -43.02 -20.86 -25.41
CA ASP A 26 -43.15 -19.87 -24.34
C ASP A 26 -42.84 -20.20 -22.86
N GLN A 27 -42.30 -19.15 -22.22
CA GLN A 27 -42.24 -18.80 -20.80
C GLN A 27 -42.24 -19.93 -19.76
N GLN A 28 -41.03 -20.24 -19.26
CA GLN A 28 -40.78 -21.15 -18.15
C GLN A 28 -41.26 -20.55 -16.81
N MET A 29 -42.54 -20.74 -16.47
CA MET A 29 -43.06 -20.38 -15.14
C MET A 29 -42.39 -21.19 -14.02
N ASP A 30 -42.11 -20.52 -12.89
CA ASP A 30 -41.52 -21.15 -11.70
C ASP A 30 -42.37 -22.30 -11.17
N LYS A 31 -41.73 -23.48 -11.07
CA LYS A 31 -42.41 -24.74 -10.74
C LYS A 31 -42.14 -25.11 -9.28
N CYS A 32 -43.16 -24.92 -8.44
CA CYS A 32 -43.10 -25.15 -7.00
C CYS A 32 -42.44 -26.51 -6.65
N LEU A 33 -41.45 -26.49 -5.76
CA LEU A 33 -40.59 -27.64 -5.46
C LEU A 33 -41.22 -28.51 -4.37
N SER A 34 -41.44 -29.79 -4.67
CA SER A 34 -41.96 -30.76 -3.70
C SER A 34 -40.88 -31.17 -2.68
N TYR A 35 -41.24 -31.14 -1.40
CA TYR A 35 -40.34 -31.41 -0.27
C TYR A 35 -41.02 -32.25 0.81
N THR A 36 -40.20 -32.85 1.69
CA THR A 36 -40.64 -33.51 2.92
C THR A 36 -39.91 -32.91 4.13
N ILE A 37 -40.46 -33.10 5.32
CA ILE A 37 -39.83 -32.65 6.56
C ILE A 37 -38.84 -33.73 7.01
N HIS A 38 -37.56 -33.37 7.13
CA HIS A 38 -36.48 -34.29 7.44
C HIS A 38 -36.19 -34.39 8.95
N GLN A 39 -36.21 -33.24 9.65
CA GLN A 39 -35.87 -33.13 11.07
C GLN A 39 -36.49 -31.86 11.66
N VAL A 40 -36.77 -31.85 12.97
CA VAL A 40 -37.21 -30.69 13.75
C VAL A 40 -36.52 -30.66 15.12
N SER A 41 -36.46 -29.48 15.75
CA SER A 41 -35.93 -29.28 17.10
C SER A 41 -36.88 -29.75 18.21
N SER A 42 -38.14 -29.34 18.14
CA SER A 42 -39.23 -29.70 19.06
C SER A 42 -40.58 -29.37 18.41
N TYR A 43 -41.69 -29.88 18.94
CA TYR A 43 -43.02 -29.43 18.55
C TYR A 43 -44.02 -29.66 19.68
N SER A 44 -44.94 -28.72 19.88
CA SER A 44 -46.09 -28.93 20.75
C SER A 44 -47.01 -30.00 20.11
N PRO A 45 -47.57 -30.97 20.86
CA PRO A 45 -48.40 -32.04 20.31
C PRO A 45 -49.59 -31.57 19.46
N ASN A 46 -50.13 -30.38 19.73
CA ASN A 46 -51.25 -29.79 19.00
C ASN A 46 -50.84 -29.10 17.68
N TYR A 47 -49.54 -28.90 17.43
CA TYR A 47 -48.99 -28.17 16.28
C TYR A 47 -47.82 -28.95 15.63
N PRO A 48 -48.06 -30.19 15.15
CA PRO A 48 -47.02 -31.06 14.61
C PRO A 48 -46.44 -30.53 13.29
N PRO A 49 -45.21 -30.92 12.92
CA PRO A 49 -44.49 -30.35 11.78
C PRO A 49 -45.22 -30.46 10.44
N ASN A 50 -45.90 -31.59 10.19
CA ASN A 50 -46.59 -31.88 8.94
C ASN A 50 -47.70 -30.87 8.58
N ARG A 51 -48.18 -30.07 9.53
CA ARG A 51 -49.14 -28.98 9.30
C ARG A 51 -48.60 -27.78 8.50
N ILE A 52 -47.32 -27.77 8.12
CA ILE A 52 -46.74 -26.77 7.19
C ILE A 52 -46.73 -27.20 5.72
N LEU A 53 -47.15 -28.45 5.41
CA LEU A 53 -47.19 -28.97 4.04
C LEU A 53 -48.43 -28.50 3.24
N GLU A 54 -49.37 -27.83 3.92
CA GLU A 54 -50.62 -27.30 3.38
C GLU A 54 -50.83 -25.88 3.94
N ASP A 55 -51.05 -24.88 3.08
CA ASP A 55 -51.29 -23.49 3.50
C ASP A 55 -52.80 -23.23 3.64
N ASN A 56 -53.34 -23.48 4.84
CA ASN A 56 -54.69 -23.09 5.21
C ASN A 56 -54.67 -21.88 6.18
N PRO A 57 -54.55 -20.64 5.68
CA PRO A 57 -54.39 -19.45 6.52
C PRO A 57 -55.63 -19.05 7.34
N ASN A 58 -56.74 -19.80 7.23
CA ASN A 58 -57.96 -19.64 8.03
C ASN A 58 -58.06 -20.65 9.20
N ASP A 59 -57.27 -21.73 9.22
CA ASP A 59 -57.16 -22.65 10.37
C ASP A 59 -55.96 -22.24 11.26
N SER A 60 -56.22 -21.97 12.53
CA SER A 60 -55.18 -21.65 13.51
C SER A 60 -54.23 -22.82 13.83
N ASN A 61 -54.60 -24.04 13.41
CA ASN A 61 -53.83 -25.28 13.61
C ASN A 61 -53.01 -25.68 12.37
N SER A 62 -53.11 -24.96 11.25
CA SER A 62 -52.29 -25.15 10.04
C SER A 62 -50.89 -24.55 10.24
N ARG A 63 -50.19 -25.00 11.28
CA ARG A 63 -48.86 -24.53 11.67
C ARG A 63 -48.07 -25.59 12.42
N TRP A 64 -46.75 -25.54 12.26
CA TRP A 64 -45.82 -26.04 13.27
C TRP A 64 -45.69 -25.01 14.40
N SER A 65 -45.43 -25.47 15.62
CA SER A 65 -44.95 -24.61 16.72
C SER A 65 -44.06 -25.41 17.67
N SER A 66 -42.90 -24.86 18.02
CA SER A 66 -41.96 -25.46 18.96
C SER A 66 -42.57 -25.62 20.35
N GLU A 67 -42.12 -26.62 21.10
CA GLU A 67 -42.56 -26.84 22.49
C GLU A 67 -41.86 -25.89 23.47
N SER A 68 -40.63 -25.48 23.12
CA SER A 68 -39.83 -24.51 23.86
C SER A 68 -39.61 -23.20 23.08
N THR A 69 -39.43 -22.11 23.81
CA THR A 69 -39.01 -20.80 23.29
C THR A 69 -37.48 -20.61 23.33
N SER A 70 -36.74 -21.50 23.99
CA SER A 70 -35.29 -21.46 24.06
C SER A 70 -34.67 -21.90 22.72
N PRO A 71 -33.73 -21.12 22.13
CA PRO A 71 -33.05 -21.50 20.90
C PRO A 71 -31.98 -22.58 21.14
N PRO A 72 -31.58 -23.34 20.09
CA PRO A 72 -32.04 -23.25 18.72
C PRO A 72 -33.39 -23.96 18.51
N GLN A 73 -34.28 -23.33 17.73
CA GLN A 73 -35.48 -23.98 17.19
C GLN A 73 -35.38 -23.97 15.67
N TYR A 74 -35.58 -25.14 15.03
CA TYR A 74 -35.30 -25.35 13.62
C TYR A 74 -36.19 -26.43 13.01
N MET A 75 -36.34 -26.38 11.68
CA MET A 75 -36.92 -27.42 10.85
C MET A 75 -36.06 -27.57 9.59
N THR A 76 -35.70 -28.81 9.26
CA THR A 76 -34.93 -29.15 8.07
C THR A 76 -35.85 -29.74 7.03
N LEU A 77 -35.92 -29.13 5.85
CA LEU A 77 -36.69 -29.64 4.71
C LEU A 77 -35.76 -30.40 3.75
N LYS A 78 -36.26 -31.52 3.21
CA LYS A 78 -35.56 -32.31 2.19
C LYS A 78 -36.37 -32.26 0.90
N LEU A 79 -35.77 -31.73 -0.16
CA LEU A 79 -36.37 -31.74 -1.49
C LEU A 79 -36.51 -33.19 -2.01
N SER A 80 -37.56 -33.46 -2.77
CA SER A 80 -37.79 -34.79 -3.39
C SER A 80 -36.74 -35.18 -4.43
N ARG A 81 -36.04 -34.17 -4.98
CA ARG A 81 -34.94 -34.28 -5.95
C ARG A 81 -34.01 -33.07 -5.81
N THR A 82 -32.78 -33.18 -6.30
CA THR A 82 -31.85 -32.04 -6.38
C THR A 82 -32.45 -30.93 -7.24
N ALA A 83 -32.47 -29.71 -6.71
CA ALA A 83 -32.93 -28.51 -7.40
C ALA A 83 -32.24 -27.26 -6.81
N ILE A 84 -32.15 -26.19 -7.60
CA ILE A 84 -31.77 -24.86 -7.11
C ILE A 84 -33.04 -24.22 -6.52
N VAL A 85 -32.97 -23.77 -5.27
CA VAL A 85 -34.08 -23.10 -4.59
C VAL A 85 -33.91 -21.59 -4.77
N THR A 86 -34.76 -20.98 -5.59
CA THR A 86 -34.77 -19.54 -5.87
C THR A 86 -35.53 -18.75 -4.81
N GLU A 87 -36.68 -19.26 -4.37
CA GLU A 87 -37.54 -18.62 -3.37
C GLU A 87 -38.08 -19.62 -2.33
N ILE A 88 -38.47 -19.12 -1.16
CA ILE A 88 -39.17 -19.89 -0.10
C ILE A 88 -40.38 -19.09 0.37
N LEU A 89 -41.59 -19.63 0.12
CA LEU A 89 -42.84 -19.01 0.56
C LEU A 89 -43.17 -19.37 2.02
N PHE A 90 -43.42 -18.36 2.85
CA PHE A 90 -43.87 -18.54 4.23
C PHE A 90 -45.35 -18.18 4.38
N GLY A 91 -46.20 -19.19 4.58
CA GLY A 91 -47.61 -19.03 4.92
C GLY A 91 -47.81 -18.21 6.20
N LYS A 92 -48.89 -17.44 6.26
CA LYS A 92 -49.21 -16.53 7.38
C LYS A 92 -50.68 -16.64 7.74
N HIS A 93 -50.97 -17.00 8.99
CA HIS A 93 -52.32 -16.95 9.54
C HIS A 93 -52.92 -15.55 9.38
N ARG A 94 -54.18 -15.49 8.91
CA ARG A 94 -54.85 -14.27 8.43
C ARG A 94 -55.01 -13.15 9.47
N LYS A 95 -54.91 -13.47 10.77
CA LYS A 95 -54.89 -12.48 11.88
C LYS A 95 -53.52 -12.51 12.60
N PRO A 96 -52.97 -11.36 13.04
CA PRO A 96 -51.72 -11.31 13.79
C PRO A 96 -51.75 -12.24 15.02
N HIS A 97 -50.73 -13.09 15.18
CA HIS A 97 -50.64 -14.05 16.29
C HIS A 97 -49.33 -13.88 17.05
N LEU A 98 -49.37 -14.14 18.37
CA LEU A 98 -48.21 -14.03 19.27
C LEU A 98 -47.05 -14.99 18.94
N CYS A 99 -47.27 -15.95 18.03
CA CYS A 99 -46.34 -17.02 17.67
C CYS A 99 -45.64 -16.78 16.32
N ASN A 100 -45.98 -15.71 15.60
CA ASN A 100 -45.30 -15.35 14.36
C ASN A 100 -43.81 -15.07 14.66
N VAL A 101 -42.89 -15.58 13.85
CA VAL A 101 -41.43 -15.55 14.11
C VAL A 101 -40.93 -14.11 14.32
N LYS A 102 -40.29 -13.85 15.47
CA LYS A 102 -39.94 -12.48 15.93
C LYS A 102 -38.45 -12.12 15.80
N ARG A 103 -37.58 -13.06 15.45
CA ARG A 103 -36.12 -12.82 15.37
C ARG A 103 -35.40 -13.95 14.64
N ILE A 104 -34.45 -13.58 13.78
CA ILE A 104 -33.35 -14.43 13.32
C ILE A 104 -32.08 -13.86 13.97
N LYS A 105 -31.19 -14.71 14.50
CA LYS A 105 -29.93 -14.26 15.15
C LYS A 105 -28.72 -14.29 14.20
N TYR A 106 -28.66 -15.29 13.33
CA TYR A 106 -27.68 -15.47 12.26
C TYR A 106 -28.26 -16.46 11.25
N MET A 107 -27.64 -16.57 10.07
CA MET A 107 -27.96 -17.54 9.03
C MET A 107 -26.66 -18.24 8.62
N THR A 108 -26.56 -19.56 8.81
CA THR A 108 -25.44 -20.35 8.29
C THR A 108 -25.85 -21.01 6.97
N LEU A 109 -25.12 -20.70 5.90
CA LEU A 109 -25.23 -21.32 4.59
C LEU A 109 -24.17 -22.44 4.50
N LYS A 110 -24.59 -23.67 4.18
CA LYS A 110 -23.69 -24.80 3.94
C LYS A 110 -23.56 -25.00 2.44
N LEU A 111 -22.35 -24.81 1.91
CA LEU A 111 -22.10 -24.94 0.47
C LEU A 111 -22.21 -26.42 0.05
N SER A 112 -22.64 -26.66 -1.19
CA SER A 112 -22.77 -28.01 -1.77
C SER A 112 -21.40 -28.64 -2.03
N ARG A 113 -20.47 -27.84 -2.55
CA ARG A 113 -19.05 -28.13 -2.76
C ARG A 113 -18.22 -27.15 -1.93
N THR A 114 -16.98 -27.50 -1.64
CA THR A 114 -16.04 -26.57 -1.00
C THR A 114 -15.59 -25.54 -2.04
N ALA A 115 -15.58 -24.26 -1.71
CA ALA A 115 -15.36 -23.18 -2.68
C ALA A 115 -14.64 -21.99 -2.04
N ILE A 116 -13.90 -21.25 -2.87
CA ILE A 116 -13.25 -19.99 -2.51
C ILE A 116 -14.25 -18.87 -2.83
N VAL A 117 -14.90 -18.32 -1.80
CA VAL A 117 -16.02 -17.37 -1.96
C VAL A 117 -15.49 -15.95 -2.02
N THR A 118 -15.54 -15.31 -3.19
CA THR A 118 -14.91 -14.03 -3.49
C THR A 118 -15.83 -12.83 -3.32
N GLU A 119 -17.15 -13.01 -3.50
CA GLU A 119 -18.14 -11.93 -3.40
C GLU A 119 -19.43 -12.40 -2.70
N ILE A 120 -20.10 -11.46 -2.05
CA ILE A 120 -21.49 -11.58 -1.60
C ILE A 120 -22.33 -10.41 -2.14
N LEU A 121 -23.50 -10.71 -2.69
CA LEU A 121 -24.46 -9.71 -3.17
C LEU A 121 -25.72 -9.76 -2.31
N PHE A 122 -26.07 -8.62 -1.71
CA PHE A 122 -27.29 -8.41 -0.96
C PHE A 122 -28.33 -7.65 -1.79
N GLY A 123 -29.35 -8.36 -2.26
CA GLY A 123 -30.49 -7.73 -2.91
C GLY A 123 -31.42 -7.07 -1.89
N LYS A 124 -32.06 -5.97 -2.28
CA LYS A 124 -32.90 -5.13 -1.40
C LYS A 124 -34.32 -5.00 -1.93
N HIS A 125 -35.25 -4.70 -1.02
CA HIS A 125 -36.62 -4.35 -1.36
C HIS A 125 -36.71 -2.94 -1.98
N ARG A 126 -37.54 -2.77 -3.02
CA ARG A 126 -37.67 -1.55 -3.86
C ARG A 126 -37.98 -0.22 -3.13
N LYS A 127 -38.13 -0.20 -1.80
CA LYS A 127 -38.34 0.99 -0.98
C LYS A 127 -37.55 0.91 0.32
N PRO A 128 -36.93 2.02 0.79
CA PRO A 128 -36.31 2.14 2.11
C PRO A 128 -37.24 1.66 3.23
N HIS A 129 -36.70 0.98 4.25
CA HIS A 129 -37.51 0.40 5.32
C HIS A 129 -36.76 0.26 6.65
N LEU A 130 -37.44 0.50 7.78
CA LEU A 130 -36.82 0.51 9.12
C LEU A 130 -36.30 -0.86 9.58
N CYS A 131 -36.79 -1.95 8.99
CA CYS A 131 -36.31 -3.32 9.23
C CYS A 131 -35.15 -3.75 8.32
N ASN A 132 -34.77 -2.92 7.33
CA ASN A 132 -33.59 -3.22 6.52
C ASN A 132 -32.36 -3.29 7.44
N VAL A 133 -31.53 -4.31 7.21
CA VAL A 133 -30.26 -4.44 7.93
C VAL A 133 -29.39 -3.23 7.60
N LYS A 134 -28.77 -2.65 8.63
CA LYS A 134 -27.82 -1.55 8.53
C LYS A 134 -26.39 -2.03 8.61
N ARG A 135 -26.05 -2.95 9.52
CA ARG A 135 -24.69 -3.50 9.66
C ARG A 135 -24.74 -5.02 9.69
N ILE A 136 -23.82 -5.64 8.97
CA ILE A 136 -23.64 -7.08 8.82
C ILE A 136 -22.22 -7.49 9.19
N LYS A 137 -22.06 -8.70 9.73
CA LYS A 137 -20.81 -9.47 9.62
C LYS A 137 -21.05 -10.72 8.77
N VAL A 138 -20.05 -11.12 8.02
CA VAL A 138 -20.02 -12.39 7.28
C VAL A 138 -18.76 -13.15 7.70
N PHE A 139 -18.92 -14.42 8.05
CA PHE A 139 -17.83 -15.34 8.38
C PHE A 139 -17.84 -16.53 7.43
N GLY A 140 -16.72 -17.22 7.27
CA GLY A 140 -16.66 -18.46 6.52
C GLY A 140 -15.50 -19.35 6.95
N GLY A 141 -15.67 -20.66 6.76
CA GLY A 141 -14.69 -21.64 7.23
C GLY A 141 -15.04 -23.06 6.79
N MET A 142 -14.19 -24.00 7.20
CA MET A 142 -14.32 -25.42 6.86
C MET A 142 -15.24 -26.20 7.81
N THR A 143 -15.47 -25.69 9.04
CA THR A 143 -16.44 -26.25 10.00
C THR A 143 -17.45 -25.18 10.44
N GLU A 144 -18.35 -25.47 11.38
CA GLU A 144 -19.28 -24.46 11.92
C GLU A 144 -18.69 -23.73 13.15
N GLU A 145 -17.69 -24.33 13.77
CA GLU A 145 -17.01 -23.90 14.99
C GLU A 145 -15.81 -22.99 14.69
N SER A 146 -15.03 -23.32 13.66
CA SER A 146 -13.92 -22.52 13.14
C SER A 146 -14.36 -21.77 11.87
N MET A 147 -14.46 -20.44 11.96
CA MET A 147 -14.75 -19.55 10.85
C MET A 147 -13.98 -18.24 10.96
N ILE A 148 -13.43 -17.79 9.84
CA ILE A 148 -12.71 -16.52 9.70
C ILE A 148 -13.72 -15.43 9.31
N GLU A 149 -13.55 -14.21 9.84
CA GLU A 149 -14.34 -13.06 9.42
C GLU A 149 -13.97 -12.63 7.99
N LEU A 150 -14.96 -12.59 7.11
CA LEU A 150 -14.83 -12.28 5.68
C LEU A 150 -15.22 -10.82 5.35
N LEU A 151 -16.12 -10.23 6.16
CA LEU A 151 -16.69 -8.89 5.97
C LEU A 151 -17.31 -8.37 7.28
N ASP A 152 -17.17 -7.07 7.56
CA ASP A 152 -17.92 -6.31 8.59
C ASP A 152 -18.24 -4.93 7.99
N ASP A 153 -19.48 -4.74 7.54
CA ASP A 153 -19.82 -3.60 6.68
C ASP A 153 -21.28 -3.12 6.85
N ILE A 154 -21.61 -2.01 6.19
CA ILE A 154 -22.86 -1.28 6.29
C ILE A 154 -23.62 -1.34 4.96
N LEU A 155 -24.91 -1.72 5.03
CA LEU A 155 -25.83 -1.73 3.89
C LEU A 155 -26.62 -0.41 3.84
N ALA A 156 -26.71 0.22 2.66
CA ALA A 156 -27.49 1.46 2.50
C ALA A 156 -29.02 1.21 2.53
N ASN A 157 -29.80 2.14 3.08
CA ASN A 157 -31.25 2.00 3.23
C ASN A 157 -32.04 2.40 1.98
N ASP A 158 -31.84 1.68 0.90
CA ASP A 158 -32.49 1.90 -0.40
C ASP A 158 -32.97 0.57 -1.01
N GLY A 159 -33.28 0.58 -2.31
CA GLY A 159 -33.68 -0.59 -3.09
C GLY A 159 -32.62 -1.08 -4.08
N THR A 160 -31.40 -0.57 -4.02
CA THR A 160 -30.30 -0.90 -4.93
C THR A 160 -29.53 -2.11 -4.39
N PRO A 161 -29.37 -3.22 -5.13
CA PRO A 161 -28.53 -4.33 -4.69
C PRO A 161 -27.08 -3.90 -4.48
N GLU A 162 -26.45 -4.34 -3.40
CA GLU A 162 -25.04 -4.06 -3.09
C GLU A 162 -24.21 -5.35 -3.18
N THR A 163 -23.03 -5.28 -3.80
CA THR A 163 -22.07 -6.39 -3.89
C THR A 163 -20.79 -6.02 -3.15
N PHE A 164 -20.33 -6.93 -2.30
CA PHE A 164 -19.14 -6.75 -1.46
C PHE A 164 -18.12 -7.83 -1.78
N THR A 165 -16.86 -7.44 -2.00
CA THR A 165 -15.74 -8.37 -2.07
C THR A 165 -15.50 -8.97 -0.68
N LEU A 166 -15.47 -10.29 -0.57
CA LEU A 166 -15.15 -11.00 0.66
C LEU A 166 -13.64 -11.19 0.79
N LYS A 167 -13.12 -11.16 2.01
CA LYS A 167 -11.74 -11.59 2.30
C LYS A 167 -11.62 -13.10 2.05
N HIS A 168 -11.10 -13.45 0.88
CA HIS A 168 -10.88 -14.83 0.41
C HIS A 168 -9.39 -15.23 0.37
N ARG A 169 -8.50 -14.35 0.84
CA ARG A 169 -7.05 -14.53 0.88
C ARG A 169 -6.48 -14.34 2.29
N ILE A 170 -5.40 -15.06 2.57
CA ILE A 170 -4.56 -14.94 3.77
C ILE A 170 -3.11 -14.86 3.29
N VAL A 171 -2.41 -13.78 3.65
CA VAL A 171 -1.17 -13.34 2.98
C VAL A 171 -1.44 -13.25 1.47
N SER A 172 -0.81 -14.10 0.64
CA SER A 172 -0.98 -14.13 -0.82
C SER A 172 -1.87 -15.26 -1.35
N ASN A 173 -2.23 -16.25 -0.51
CA ASN A 173 -2.90 -17.48 -0.94
C ASN A 173 -4.41 -17.42 -0.66
N GLU A 174 -5.18 -18.10 -1.52
CA GLU A 174 -6.64 -18.21 -1.37
C GLU A 174 -7.01 -19.36 -0.43
N PHE A 175 -8.05 -19.18 0.40
CA PHE A 175 -8.49 -20.20 1.36
C PHE A 175 -9.92 -20.71 1.08
N PRO A 176 -10.18 -22.01 1.31
CA PRO A 176 -11.46 -22.62 1.03
C PRO A 176 -12.50 -22.37 2.14
N CYS A 177 -13.76 -22.22 1.75
CA CYS A 177 -14.91 -22.25 2.65
C CYS A 177 -15.81 -23.44 2.34
N ARG A 178 -16.42 -24.01 3.40
CA ARG A 178 -17.51 -24.99 3.33
C ARG A 178 -18.81 -24.44 3.90
N TYR A 179 -18.70 -23.51 4.83
CA TYR A 179 -19.81 -22.81 5.48
C TYR A 179 -19.60 -21.31 5.37
N VAL A 180 -20.70 -20.55 5.26
CA VAL A 180 -20.71 -19.08 5.28
C VAL A 180 -21.81 -18.62 6.25
N ARG A 181 -21.46 -17.88 7.30
CA ARG A 181 -22.38 -17.38 8.34
C ARG A 181 -22.61 -15.88 8.19
N ILE A 182 -23.86 -15.49 7.96
CA ILE A 182 -24.29 -14.09 7.88
C ILE A 182 -24.93 -13.69 9.22
N GLN A 183 -24.43 -12.62 9.83
CA GLN A 183 -24.87 -12.12 11.13
C GLN A 183 -25.30 -10.65 11.04
N PRO A 184 -26.62 -10.36 10.97
CA PRO A 184 -27.15 -9.02 11.11
C PRO A 184 -26.88 -8.44 12.50
N LEU A 185 -26.28 -7.24 12.58
CA LEU A 185 -25.92 -6.58 13.84
C LEU A 185 -26.82 -5.39 14.18
N GLN A 186 -27.18 -4.56 13.19
CA GLN A 186 -27.97 -3.34 13.39
C GLN A 186 -29.02 -3.20 12.28
N THR A 187 -30.15 -2.55 12.55
CA THR A 187 -31.14 -2.09 11.53
C THR A 187 -31.12 -0.56 11.42
N TRP A 188 -31.77 -0.01 10.39
CA TRP A 188 -31.83 1.45 10.18
C TRP A 188 -32.78 2.22 11.13
N SER A 189 -33.37 1.56 12.14
CA SER A 189 -34.22 2.22 13.13
C SER A 189 -33.43 3.00 14.19
N ARG A 190 -33.91 4.21 14.53
CA ARG A 190 -33.35 5.09 15.58
C ARG A 190 -33.91 4.83 16.99
N ALA A 191 -34.84 3.88 17.15
CA ALA A 191 -35.56 3.68 18.41
C ALA A 191 -34.87 2.67 19.34
N HIS A 192 -34.00 3.14 20.25
CA HIS A 192 -33.26 2.31 21.21
C HIS A 192 -34.13 1.43 22.14
N HIS A 193 -35.44 1.72 22.25
CA HIS A 193 -36.36 1.07 23.21
C HIS A 193 -37.37 0.11 22.56
N LYS A 194 -37.30 -0.14 21.24
CA LYS A 194 -38.12 -1.15 20.55
C LYS A 194 -37.32 -1.82 19.43
N PRO A 195 -36.89 -3.09 19.58
CA PRO A 195 -36.12 -3.77 18.53
C PRO A 195 -37.01 -4.05 17.31
N TYR A 196 -36.57 -3.60 16.14
CA TYR A 196 -37.17 -3.94 14.86
C TYR A 196 -36.61 -5.28 14.36
N ASN A 197 -37.39 -6.00 13.55
CA ASN A 197 -36.92 -7.23 12.91
C ASN A 197 -35.80 -6.92 11.92
N PHE A 198 -34.88 -7.86 11.71
CA PHE A 198 -33.98 -7.83 10.55
C PHE A 198 -34.72 -8.34 9.30
N SER A 199 -34.44 -7.75 8.14
CA SER A 199 -34.94 -8.22 6.84
C SER A 199 -33.79 -8.24 5.82
N LEU A 200 -33.41 -9.45 5.42
CA LEU A 200 -32.57 -9.73 4.25
C LEU A 200 -33.50 -10.25 3.16
N TRP A 201 -33.36 -9.75 1.94
CA TRP A 201 -34.33 -9.99 0.85
C TRP A 201 -33.81 -10.98 -0.18
N PHE A 202 -32.52 -10.90 -0.53
CA PHE A 202 -31.83 -11.82 -1.42
C PHE A 202 -30.35 -11.88 -1.03
N VAL A 203 -29.74 -13.04 -1.18
CA VAL A 203 -28.30 -13.27 -0.97
C VAL A 203 -27.78 -14.16 -2.08
N GLU A 204 -26.79 -13.69 -2.81
CA GLU A 204 -26.01 -14.46 -3.79
C GLU A 204 -24.55 -14.51 -3.34
N LEU A 205 -23.90 -15.66 -3.56
CA LEU A 205 -22.47 -15.86 -3.30
C LEU A 205 -21.78 -16.21 -4.62
N LYS A 206 -20.66 -15.55 -4.91
CA LYS A 206 -19.81 -15.89 -6.06
C LYS A 206 -18.44 -16.34 -5.59
N GLY A 207 -17.80 -17.19 -6.39
CA GLY A 207 -16.52 -17.81 -6.03
C GLY A 207 -16.08 -18.87 -7.02
N ARG A 208 -15.03 -19.61 -6.66
CA ARG A 208 -14.46 -20.71 -7.45
C ARG A 208 -14.54 -22.04 -6.70
N ASP A 209 -15.09 -23.07 -7.35
CA ASP A 209 -15.23 -24.44 -6.81
C ASP A 209 -14.52 -25.52 -7.67
N ASP A 210 -13.53 -25.09 -8.47
CA ASP A 210 -12.71 -25.99 -9.28
C ASP A 210 -11.96 -27.02 -8.41
N PRO A 211 -12.05 -28.34 -8.69
CA PRO A 211 -11.41 -29.38 -7.87
C PRO A 211 -9.90 -29.25 -7.73
N SER A 212 -9.20 -28.79 -8.76
CA SER A 212 -7.74 -28.61 -8.75
C SER A 212 -7.38 -27.46 -7.81
N LEU A 213 -7.89 -26.26 -8.09
CA LEU A 213 -7.69 -25.05 -7.31
C LEU A 213 -8.05 -25.26 -5.83
N VAL A 214 -9.23 -25.83 -5.55
CA VAL A 214 -9.72 -26.04 -4.18
C VAL A 214 -8.88 -27.08 -3.43
N LYS A 215 -8.36 -28.12 -4.10
CA LYS A 215 -7.48 -29.12 -3.46
C LYS A 215 -6.15 -28.50 -3.02
N ASP A 216 -5.53 -27.69 -3.87
CA ASP A 216 -4.23 -27.08 -3.55
C ASP A 216 -4.38 -26.00 -2.47
N CYS A 217 -5.47 -25.21 -2.52
CA CYS A 217 -5.86 -24.30 -1.43
C CYS A 217 -6.21 -25.02 -0.13
N LEU A 218 -6.79 -26.23 -0.16
CA LEU A 218 -7.03 -27.05 1.05
C LEU A 218 -5.70 -27.49 1.69
N HIS A 219 -4.76 -28.02 0.90
CA HIS A 219 -3.45 -28.45 1.40
C HIS A 219 -2.70 -27.29 2.04
N TRP A 220 -2.66 -26.14 1.36
CA TRP A 220 -2.05 -24.92 1.89
C TRP A 220 -2.73 -24.42 3.17
N PHE A 221 -4.07 -24.47 3.23
CA PHE A 221 -4.82 -23.98 4.39
C PHE A 221 -4.66 -24.89 5.62
N ASP A 222 -4.58 -26.21 5.45
CA ASP A 222 -4.30 -27.13 6.55
C ASP A 222 -2.85 -27.00 7.06
N GLU A 223 -1.86 -26.80 6.17
CA GLU A 223 -0.51 -26.41 6.58
C GLU A 223 -0.49 -25.09 7.35
N TYR A 224 -1.21 -24.07 6.87
CA TYR A 224 -1.31 -22.78 7.53
C TYR A 224 -1.90 -22.90 8.95
N ARG A 225 -2.98 -23.67 9.12
CA ARG A 225 -3.59 -23.91 10.43
C ARG A 225 -2.67 -24.70 11.37
N GLN A 226 -1.91 -25.67 10.86
CA GLN A 226 -0.88 -26.37 11.66
C GLN A 226 0.22 -25.40 12.12
N ARG A 227 0.72 -24.53 11.24
CA ARG A 227 1.73 -23.52 11.59
C ARG A 227 1.21 -22.55 12.65
N GLU A 228 0.00 -22.00 12.50
CA GLU A 228 -0.59 -21.11 13.53
C GLU A 228 -0.86 -21.82 14.87
N ALA A 229 -1.21 -23.11 14.87
CA ALA A 229 -1.34 -23.90 16.10
C ALA A 229 0.01 -24.06 16.83
N ILE A 230 1.12 -24.32 16.11
CA ILE A 230 2.47 -24.39 16.69
C ILE A 230 2.87 -23.02 17.27
N ARG A 231 2.59 -21.94 16.54
CA ARG A 231 2.85 -20.57 16.97
C ARG A 231 2.07 -20.22 18.23
N LEU A 232 0.82 -20.66 18.36
CA LEU A 232 0.03 -20.55 19.59
C LEU A 232 0.68 -21.28 20.77
N CYS A 233 1.26 -22.46 20.54
CA CYS A 233 2.02 -23.18 21.56
C CYS A 233 3.27 -22.42 22.03
N LEU A 234 3.96 -21.66 21.16
CA LEU A 234 5.09 -20.81 21.57
C LEU A 234 4.67 -19.71 22.58
N LYS A 235 3.43 -19.20 22.48
CA LYS A 235 2.89 -18.20 23.40
C LYS A 235 2.46 -18.77 24.76
N LEU A 236 2.26 -20.10 24.85
CA LEU A 236 1.93 -20.81 26.09
C LEU A 236 3.18 -21.08 26.93
N ASN A 237 3.78 -19.99 27.42
CA ASN A 237 4.78 -19.81 28.49
C ASN A 237 5.70 -21.00 28.87
N ALA A 238 7.01 -20.73 28.95
CA ALA A 238 8.12 -21.69 28.89
C ALA A 238 8.05 -23.01 29.69
N VAL A 239 7.22 -23.10 30.75
CA VAL A 239 6.94 -24.32 31.53
C VAL A 239 6.55 -25.51 30.64
N PHE A 240 5.88 -25.30 29.50
CA PHE A 240 5.52 -26.36 28.57
C PHE A 240 6.55 -26.63 27.45
N LEU A 241 7.55 -25.76 27.23
CA LEU A 241 8.54 -25.93 26.15
C LEU A 241 9.38 -27.20 26.31
N THR A 242 9.68 -27.61 27.55
CA THR A 242 10.38 -28.87 27.85
C THR A 242 9.62 -30.11 27.36
N SER A 243 8.28 -30.07 27.41
CA SER A 243 7.40 -31.14 26.92
C SER A 243 7.15 -31.03 25.40
N LEU A 244 7.04 -29.80 24.89
CA LEU A 244 6.86 -29.51 23.46
C LEU A 244 8.16 -29.63 22.63
N ARG A 245 9.32 -29.80 23.26
CA ARG A 245 10.65 -29.91 22.60
C ARG A 245 10.67 -30.93 21.45
N LYS A 246 9.92 -32.04 21.55
CA LYS A 246 9.76 -33.01 20.45
C LYS A 246 8.90 -32.54 19.29
N LEU A 247 7.88 -31.70 19.55
CA LEU A 247 6.94 -31.21 18.52
C LEU A 247 7.54 -30.03 17.74
N ILE A 248 8.28 -29.16 18.44
CA ILE A 248 8.93 -27.98 17.87
C ILE A 248 10.07 -28.40 16.93
N ASN A 249 10.99 -29.26 17.41
CA ASN A 249 12.11 -29.80 16.64
C ASN A 249 11.69 -30.68 15.43
N LEU A 250 10.40 -30.93 15.22
CA LEU A 250 9.87 -31.71 14.09
C LEU A 250 9.32 -30.83 12.95
N LEU A 251 9.11 -29.53 13.18
CA LEU A 251 8.29 -28.68 12.31
C LEU A 251 8.80 -27.25 12.07
N VAL A 252 9.75 -26.73 12.88
CA VAL A 252 10.38 -25.41 12.67
C VAL A 252 11.86 -25.48 13.05
N ASN A 253 12.77 -25.28 12.09
CA ASN A 253 14.21 -25.38 12.35
C ASN A 253 14.78 -24.08 12.94
N ASP A 254 14.71 -22.96 12.21
CA ASP A 254 15.60 -21.81 12.47
C ASP A 254 15.27 -20.98 13.74
N CYS A 255 13.99 -20.80 14.12
CA CYS A 255 13.64 -20.00 15.32
C CYS A 255 13.66 -20.81 16.64
N ALA A 256 13.69 -22.14 16.58
CA ALA A 256 13.68 -22.99 17.77
C ALA A 256 15.00 -22.90 18.53
N GLU A 257 16.11 -22.68 17.83
CA GLU A 257 17.45 -22.74 18.39
C GLU A 257 17.84 -21.49 19.21
N VAL A 258 17.23 -20.31 18.93
CA VAL A 258 17.40 -19.10 19.76
C VAL A 258 16.94 -19.34 21.21
N VAL A 259 16.09 -20.35 21.46
CA VAL A 259 15.63 -20.73 22.81
C VAL A 259 16.79 -21.27 23.68
N HIS A 260 17.89 -21.75 23.08
CA HIS A 260 19.10 -22.13 23.83
C HIS A 260 19.74 -20.94 24.57
N LEU A 261 19.56 -19.71 24.10
CA LEU A 261 19.95 -18.49 24.84
C LEU A 261 19.25 -18.41 26.21
N VAL A 262 17.98 -18.78 26.25
CA VAL A 262 17.11 -18.63 27.42
C VAL A 262 17.28 -19.79 28.39
N ILE A 263 17.32 -21.02 27.88
CA ILE A 263 17.42 -22.24 28.70
C ILE A 263 18.87 -22.49 29.16
N ASP A 264 19.79 -22.60 28.21
CA ASP A 264 21.14 -23.12 28.46
C ASP A 264 22.14 -21.96 28.67
N GLY A 265 21.95 -20.84 27.95
CA GLY A 265 22.88 -19.71 27.96
C GLY A 265 24.05 -19.89 27.01
N ASP A 266 23.84 -20.67 25.95
CA ASP A 266 24.80 -20.81 24.85
C ASP A 266 24.75 -19.53 23.99
N TYR A 267 25.78 -18.70 24.10
CA TYR A 267 25.89 -17.46 23.35
C TYR A 267 26.53 -17.66 21.98
N ASP A 268 27.42 -18.65 21.85
CA ASP A 268 28.23 -18.88 20.65
C ASP A 268 27.35 -19.51 19.55
N SER A 269 26.57 -20.55 19.90
CA SER A 269 25.62 -21.20 18.98
C SER A 269 24.53 -20.25 18.50
N VAL A 270 24.12 -19.28 19.34
CA VAL A 270 23.16 -18.23 18.98
C VAL A 270 23.79 -17.21 18.02
N GLU A 271 25.09 -16.96 18.13
CA GLU A 271 25.81 -16.10 17.19
C GLU A 271 26.05 -16.73 15.82
N GLU A 272 26.26 -18.05 15.76
CA GLU A 272 26.35 -18.83 14.51
C GLU A 272 24.99 -18.86 13.80
N LEU A 273 23.92 -19.18 14.54
CA LEU A 273 22.54 -19.12 14.04
C LEU A 273 22.18 -17.73 13.48
N LEU A 274 22.56 -16.65 14.18
CA LEU A 274 22.29 -15.29 13.70
C LEU A 274 23.03 -14.96 12.39
N GLU A 275 24.22 -15.53 12.15
CA GLU A 275 24.92 -15.42 10.86
C GLU A 275 24.15 -16.17 9.77
N GLU A 276 23.75 -17.42 10.01
CA GLU A 276 22.97 -18.20 9.05
C GLU A 276 21.61 -17.55 8.72
N VAL A 277 20.93 -16.98 9.73
CA VAL A 277 19.68 -16.20 9.58
C VAL A 277 19.87 -14.95 8.71
N CYS A 278 21.05 -14.31 8.79
CA CYS A 278 21.42 -13.20 7.93
C CYS A 278 21.72 -13.65 6.49
N GLU A 279 22.38 -14.79 6.30
CA GLU A 279 22.68 -15.36 4.97
C GLU A 279 21.41 -15.88 4.26
N LYS A 280 20.52 -16.55 5.01
CA LYS A 280 19.15 -16.92 4.61
C LYS A 280 18.24 -15.70 4.35
N ARG A 281 18.72 -14.47 4.62
CA ARG A 281 17.99 -13.19 4.49
C ARG A 281 16.67 -13.10 5.26
N LEU A 282 16.53 -13.80 6.37
CA LEU A 282 15.27 -13.83 7.13
C LEU A 282 14.91 -12.45 7.70
N PHE A 283 15.90 -11.60 7.99
CA PHE A 283 15.69 -10.21 8.40
C PHE A 283 15.00 -9.33 7.33
N ASP A 284 15.00 -9.68 6.04
CA ASP A 284 14.43 -8.86 4.95
C ASP A 284 12.94 -8.52 5.19
N ALA A 285 12.19 -9.42 5.85
CA ALA A 285 10.79 -9.23 6.20
C ALA A 285 10.59 -8.12 7.26
N TYR A 286 11.50 -8.00 8.23
CA TYR A 286 11.51 -6.91 9.21
C TYR A 286 12.03 -5.61 8.58
N ILE A 287 13.09 -5.69 7.77
CA ILE A 287 13.70 -4.54 7.09
C ILE A 287 12.69 -3.82 6.20
N ARG A 288 11.94 -4.55 5.37
CA ARG A 288 10.89 -3.96 4.49
C ARG A 288 9.80 -3.23 5.26
N ARG A 289 9.53 -3.64 6.51
CA ARG A 289 8.51 -3.01 7.36
C ARG A 289 8.98 -1.69 7.99
N GLN A 290 10.29 -1.45 8.09
CA GLN A 290 10.81 -0.19 8.59
C GLN A 290 10.62 0.94 7.57
N ASP A 291 10.41 2.16 8.06
CA ASP A 291 10.46 3.35 7.21
C ASP A 291 11.90 3.66 6.77
N TYR A 292 12.04 4.28 5.59
CA TYR A 292 13.33 4.75 5.10
C TYR A 292 13.80 6.00 5.85
N ARG A 293 15.11 6.09 6.07
CA ARG A 293 15.80 7.35 6.36
C ARG A 293 16.27 7.98 5.04
N PRO A 294 15.82 9.20 4.68
CA PRO A 294 16.34 9.91 3.52
C PRO A 294 17.73 10.48 3.80
N VAL A 295 18.62 10.43 2.81
CA VAL A 295 19.92 11.11 2.82
C VAL A 295 20.02 11.96 1.55
N TRP A 296 19.80 13.27 1.71
CA TRP A 296 20.01 14.26 0.65
C TRP A 296 21.47 14.68 0.59
N ARG A 297 22.02 14.83 -0.62
CA ARG A 297 23.33 15.43 -0.87
C ARG A 297 23.25 16.36 -2.08
N ARG A 298 23.84 17.55 -2.00
CA ARG A 298 23.95 18.46 -3.15
C ARG A 298 25.17 18.07 -3.98
N LEU A 299 24.99 17.87 -5.28
CA LEU A 299 26.09 17.66 -6.21
C LEU A 299 26.66 19.03 -6.57
N ILE A 300 27.80 19.37 -5.96
CA ILE A 300 28.52 20.63 -6.19
C ILE A 300 29.41 20.45 -7.43
N PRO A 301 29.25 21.25 -8.50
CA PRO A 301 30.14 21.18 -9.67
C PRO A 301 31.57 21.55 -9.31
N GLY A 302 32.56 20.85 -9.86
CA GLY A 302 33.95 21.31 -9.81
C GLY A 302 34.11 22.68 -10.47
N ALA A 303 35.08 23.48 -10.01
CA ALA A 303 35.22 24.91 -10.39
C ALA A 303 35.50 25.20 -11.90
N LYS A 304 35.66 24.15 -12.73
CA LYS A 304 35.81 24.23 -14.20
C LYS A 304 34.72 23.44 -14.96
N SER A 305 33.74 22.87 -14.25
CA SER A 305 32.73 21.98 -14.82
C SER A 305 31.68 22.78 -15.61
N VAL A 306 31.52 22.43 -16.88
CA VAL A 306 30.42 22.93 -17.72
C VAL A 306 29.13 22.23 -17.26
N ARG A 307 28.02 22.95 -17.10
CA ARG A 307 26.76 22.38 -16.57
C ARG A 307 25.50 23.02 -17.17
N PRO A 308 24.34 22.35 -17.16
CA PRO A 308 23.09 22.94 -17.61
C PRO A 308 22.72 24.19 -16.80
N GLY A 309 22.32 25.26 -17.49
CA GLY A 309 21.79 26.47 -16.85
C GLY A 309 20.40 26.27 -16.23
N MET A 310 19.93 27.27 -15.48
CA MET A 310 18.65 27.22 -14.75
C MET A 310 17.47 26.92 -15.67
N ARG A 311 16.52 26.07 -15.23
CA ARG A 311 15.39 25.63 -16.07
C ARG A 311 14.26 24.95 -15.29
N GLY A 312 13.05 25.03 -15.83
CA GLY A 312 11.88 24.24 -15.41
C GLY A 312 11.11 23.71 -16.62
N GLY A 313 10.35 22.63 -16.46
CA GLY A 313 9.61 21.98 -17.57
C GLY A 313 10.51 21.25 -18.59
N HIS A 314 11.82 21.22 -18.34
CA HIS A 314 12.79 20.32 -18.97
C HIS A 314 12.42 18.87 -18.68
N GLN A 315 12.97 17.91 -19.43
CA GLN A 315 12.82 16.48 -19.13
C GLN A 315 14.19 15.85 -18.83
N MET A 316 14.15 14.74 -18.10
CA MET A 316 15.32 13.91 -17.80
C MET A 316 14.94 12.43 -17.94
N CYS A 317 15.91 11.60 -18.32
CA CYS A 317 15.82 10.14 -18.24
C CYS A 317 17.17 9.56 -17.84
N ILE A 318 17.17 8.36 -17.24
CA ILE A 318 18.39 7.73 -16.70
C ILE A 318 18.58 6.33 -17.28
N ASP A 319 19.79 6.08 -17.76
CA ASP A 319 20.27 4.77 -18.19
C ASP A 319 21.13 4.18 -17.08
N SER A 320 20.49 3.48 -16.12
CA SER A 320 21.18 2.83 -15.00
C SER A 320 22.30 1.88 -15.44
N LEU A 321 22.12 1.18 -16.57
CA LEU A 321 23.10 0.21 -17.07
C LEU A 321 24.37 0.91 -17.60
N SER A 322 24.21 2.09 -18.20
CA SER A 322 25.33 2.90 -18.70
C SER A 322 25.78 4.01 -17.74
N GLN A 323 25.15 4.15 -16.58
CA GLN A 323 25.43 5.19 -15.57
C GLN A 323 25.33 6.63 -16.11
N LEU A 324 24.41 6.86 -17.04
CA LEU A 324 24.20 8.16 -17.70
C LEU A 324 22.80 8.73 -17.41
N ILE A 325 22.73 10.03 -17.13
CA ILE A 325 21.46 10.78 -17.05
C ILE A 325 21.42 11.78 -18.19
N TYR A 326 20.39 11.73 -19.03
CA TYR A 326 20.16 12.69 -20.10
C TYR A 326 19.20 13.79 -19.64
N LEU A 327 19.44 15.02 -20.10
CA LEU A 327 18.59 16.19 -19.85
C LEU A 327 18.39 16.96 -21.16
N PHE A 328 17.14 17.32 -21.45
CA PHE A 328 16.79 18.09 -22.65
C PHE A 328 15.89 19.29 -22.36
N GLY A 329 16.24 20.43 -22.97
CA GLY A 329 15.39 21.61 -23.11
C GLY A 329 14.84 22.19 -21.80
N GLY A 330 13.56 22.55 -21.80
CA GLY A 330 12.89 23.29 -20.73
C GLY A 330 12.85 24.79 -20.96
N TRP A 331 12.45 25.55 -19.95
CA TRP A 331 12.31 27.01 -19.99
C TRP A 331 13.10 27.65 -18.85
N ASP A 332 13.93 28.64 -19.16
CA ASP A 332 14.95 29.21 -18.25
C ASP A 332 14.44 30.33 -17.31
N GLY A 333 13.45 31.10 -17.77
CA GLY A 333 13.03 32.36 -17.16
C GLY A 333 12.51 33.36 -18.20
N THR A 334 12.97 33.22 -19.44
CA THR A 334 12.62 34.06 -20.59
C THR A 334 12.21 33.26 -21.81
N GLN A 335 12.86 32.14 -22.11
CA GLN A 335 12.73 31.39 -23.37
C GLN A 335 12.74 29.87 -23.16
N ASP A 336 12.23 29.14 -24.15
CA ASP A 336 12.44 27.69 -24.25
C ASP A 336 13.87 27.38 -24.75
N LEU A 337 14.39 26.24 -24.33
CA LEU A 337 15.75 25.78 -24.61
C LEU A 337 15.75 24.56 -25.55
N ALA A 338 16.79 24.44 -26.37
CA ALA A 338 17.04 23.34 -27.31
C ALA A 338 18.34 22.56 -27.01
N ASP A 339 18.91 22.73 -25.83
CA ASP A 339 20.20 22.10 -25.47
C ASP A 339 20.01 20.69 -24.89
N LEU A 340 20.90 19.77 -25.31
CA LEU A 340 20.92 18.37 -24.89
C LEU A 340 22.20 18.09 -24.09
N TRP A 341 22.05 17.45 -22.93
CA TRP A 341 23.13 17.15 -22.00
C TRP A 341 23.10 15.70 -21.54
N SER A 342 24.26 15.19 -21.15
CA SER A 342 24.42 13.99 -20.33
C SER A 342 25.20 14.29 -19.06
N TYR A 343 24.87 13.62 -17.97
CA TYR A 343 25.68 13.53 -16.75
C TYR A 343 26.21 12.11 -16.61
N ASP A 344 27.52 11.98 -16.43
CA ASP A 344 28.18 10.74 -16.02
C ASP A 344 28.10 10.61 -14.50
N ILE A 345 27.39 9.56 -14.03
CA ILE A 345 27.24 9.28 -12.60
C ILE A 345 28.56 8.81 -11.98
N ALA A 346 29.42 8.10 -12.73
CA ALA A 346 30.67 7.55 -12.24
C ALA A 346 31.82 8.56 -12.30
N GLY A 347 31.92 9.33 -13.38
CA GLY A 347 32.85 10.45 -13.53
C GLY A 347 32.44 11.72 -12.75
N HIS A 348 31.17 11.81 -12.36
CA HIS A 348 30.54 12.97 -11.72
C HIS A 348 30.50 14.26 -12.58
N GLU A 349 30.64 14.16 -13.91
CA GLU A 349 30.74 15.31 -14.82
C GLU A 349 29.54 15.47 -15.77
N TRP A 350 29.21 16.72 -16.10
CA TRP A 350 28.22 17.08 -17.12
C TRP A 350 28.90 17.33 -18.47
N THR A 351 28.41 16.66 -19.51
CA THR A 351 28.76 16.92 -20.92
C THR A 351 27.57 17.53 -21.66
N ARG A 352 27.81 18.61 -22.41
CA ARG A 352 26.82 19.13 -23.36
C ARG A 352 26.99 18.39 -24.68
N ILE A 353 25.98 17.59 -25.04
CA ILE A 353 25.93 16.84 -26.30
C ILE A 353 25.64 17.79 -27.46
N SER A 354 24.60 18.63 -27.30
CA SER A 354 24.18 19.62 -28.30
C SER A 354 23.98 21.00 -27.66
N LYS A 355 24.30 22.05 -28.42
CA LYS A 355 23.96 23.45 -28.05
C LYS A 355 22.55 23.82 -28.46
N ASP A 356 22.08 23.27 -29.57
CA ASP A 356 20.77 23.50 -30.17
C ASP A 356 20.47 22.29 -31.06
N THR A 357 19.55 21.43 -30.63
CA THR A 357 19.21 20.22 -31.36
C THR A 357 18.52 20.49 -32.68
N PHE A 358 17.95 21.67 -32.91
CA PHE A 358 17.21 21.98 -34.13
C PHE A 358 18.14 22.08 -35.35
N ILE A 359 19.29 22.75 -35.20
CA ILE A 359 20.31 22.83 -36.26
C ILE A 359 21.01 21.48 -36.54
N GLU A 360 20.88 20.52 -35.62
CA GLU A 360 21.37 19.14 -35.75
C GLU A 360 20.30 18.17 -36.30
N GLY A 361 19.15 18.69 -36.77
CA GLY A 361 18.05 17.90 -37.34
C GLY A 361 17.11 17.27 -36.31
N GLY A 362 17.24 17.67 -35.04
CA GLY A 362 16.41 17.27 -33.91
C GLY A 362 15.24 18.22 -33.60
N PRO A 363 14.65 18.08 -32.41
CA PRO A 363 13.49 18.87 -32.01
C PRO A 363 13.84 20.36 -31.85
N SER A 364 12.87 21.23 -32.13
CA SER A 364 12.93 22.63 -31.72
C SER A 364 13.08 22.78 -30.20
N ALA A 365 13.52 23.96 -29.75
CA ALA A 365 13.38 24.40 -28.36
C ALA A 365 11.98 24.09 -27.79
N ARG A 366 11.90 23.59 -26.54
CA ARG A 366 10.63 23.18 -25.91
C ARG A 366 10.67 22.93 -24.40
N SER A 367 9.60 23.30 -23.72
CA SER A 367 9.24 22.90 -22.35
C SER A 367 7.91 22.14 -22.29
N CYS A 368 7.64 21.46 -21.16
CA CYS A 368 6.45 20.64 -20.90
C CYS A 368 6.18 19.50 -21.91
N HIS A 369 7.21 19.15 -22.68
CA HIS A 369 7.33 17.96 -23.51
C HIS A 369 7.54 16.69 -22.66
N LYS A 370 7.71 15.52 -23.29
CA LYS A 370 8.18 14.30 -22.63
C LYS A 370 9.36 13.66 -23.36
N MET A 371 10.20 12.97 -22.58
CA MET A 371 11.23 12.04 -23.04
C MET A 371 10.88 10.64 -22.52
N CYS A 372 11.20 9.60 -23.30
CA CYS A 372 11.10 8.21 -22.88
C CYS A 372 12.32 7.42 -23.39
N LEU A 373 12.99 6.66 -22.51
CA LEU A 373 14.23 5.94 -22.83
C LEU A 373 13.95 4.45 -23.09
N ASP A 374 14.53 3.94 -24.17
CA ASP A 374 14.82 2.52 -24.38
C ASP A 374 16.32 2.29 -24.03
N PRO A 375 16.64 1.78 -22.82
CA PRO A 375 18.03 1.54 -22.40
C PRO A 375 18.63 0.26 -23.01
N ILE A 376 17.86 -0.52 -23.77
CA ILE A 376 18.33 -1.73 -24.47
C ILE A 376 18.81 -1.33 -25.87
N ARG A 377 18.00 -0.58 -26.62
CA ARG A 377 18.35 -0.04 -27.96
C ARG A 377 19.12 1.27 -27.91
N LYS A 378 19.32 1.84 -26.71
CA LYS A 378 19.97 3.14 -26.48
C LYS A 378 19.31 4.26 -27.31
N LYS A 379 17.98 4.35 -27.21
CA LYS A 379 17.15 5.35 -27.91
C LYS A 379 16.37 6.22 -26.93
N ILE A 380 16.26 7.52 -27.21
CA ILE A 380 15.40 8.44 -26.47
C ILE A 380 14.32 8.95 -27.42
N TYR A 381 13.06 8.75 -27.07
CA TYR A 381 11.90 9.26 -27.81
C TYR A 381 11.39 10.54 -27.17
N THR A 382 11.12 11.56 -27.99
CA THR A 382 10.70 12.90 -27.54
C THR A 382 9.41 13.32 -28.23
N LEU A 383 8.40 13.72 -27.45
CA LEU A 383 7.07 14.09 -27.92
C LEU A 383 6.55 15.39 -27.26
N GLY A 384 5.84 16.19 -28.05
CA GLY A 384 5.05 17.32 -27.57
C GLY A 384 5.86 18.55 -27.14
N ARG A 385 5.14 19.60 -26.71
CA ARG A 385 5.65 20.87 -26.16
C ARG A 385 4.49 21.77 -25.72
N TYR A 386 4.72 22.70 -24.79
CA TYR A 386 3.85 23.86 -24.61
C TYR A 386 4.10 24.91 -25.71
N LEU A 387 3.07 25.68 -26.06
CA LEU A 387 3.16 26.92 -26.87
C LEU A 387 2.17 27.95 -26.32
N ASP A 388 2.61 29.20 -26.17
CA ASP A 388 1.71 30.28 -25.77
C ASP A 388 0.64 30.56 -26.84
N SER A 389 -0.55 30.99 -26.42
CA SER A 389 -1.65 31.32 -27.33
C SER A 389 -1.31 32.41 -28.36
N SER A 390 -0.43 33.34 -28.02
CA SER A 390 -0.04 34.45 -28.91
C SER A 390 0.81 34.03 -30.12
N ILE A 391 1.43 32.85 -30.09
CA ILE A 391 2.37 32.38 -31.13
C ILE A 391 1.86 31.17 -31.92
N ARG A 392 0.63 30.70 -31.71
CA ARG A 392 0.12 29.48 -32.35
C ARG A 392 -0.24 29.70 -33.82
N SER A 393 0.18 28.76 -34.66
CA SER A 393 -0.20 28.65 -36.07
C SER A 393 -0.46 27.18 -36.42
N ILE A 394 -1.16 26.93 -37.53
CA ILE A 394 -1.45 25.57 -38.01
C ILE A 394 -0.15 24.75 -38.19
N ASP A 395 0.96 25.39 -38.61
CA ASP A 395 2.25 24.72 -38.78
C ASP A 395 2.95 24.38 -37.47
N ASN A 396 2.84 25.19 -36.42
CA ASN A 396 3.50 24.89 -35.13
C ASN A 396 2.62 24.08 -34.16
N LEU A 397 1.34 23.90 -34.46
CA LEU A 397 0.43 23.00 -33.75
C LEU A 397 0.56 21.51 -34.16
N LYS A 398 1.39 21.20 -35.17
CA LYS A 398 1.75 19.83 -35.54
C LYS A 398 2.46 19.11 -34.39
N SER A 399 2.08 17.86 -34.14
CA SER A 399 2.58 17.04 -33.04
C SER A 399 3.84 16.28 -33.46
N ASP A 400 4.99 16.95 -33.46
CA ASP A 400 6.25 16.38 -33.89
C ASP A 400 6.77 15.29 -32.93
N PHE A 401 7.28 14.20 -33.51
CA PHE A 401 7.80 13.05 -32.77
C PHE A 401 9.19 12.66 -33.26
N TYR A 402 10.14 12.65 -32.34
CA TYR A 402 11.56 12.46 -32.62
C TYR A 402 12.14 11.28 -31.84
N ILE A 403 13.18 10.68 -32.40
CA ILE A 403 14.06 9.72 -31.74
C ILE A 403 15.50 10.25 -31.76
N TYR A 404 16.19 10.17 -30.63
CA TYR A 404 17.63 10.38 -30.51
C TYR A 404 18.31 9.02 -30.31
N ASP A 405 19.35 8.78 -31.10
CA ASP A 405 20.21 7.62 -31.03
C ASP A 405 21.47 7.97 -30.23
N ILE A 406 21.61 7.33 -29.06
CA ILE A 406 22.74 7.56 -28.14
C ILE A 406 24.06 7.05 -28.73
N GLN A 407 24.04 5.96 -29.50
CA GLN A 407 25.25 5.30 -30.00
C GLN A 407 25.90 6.06 -31.16
N THR A 408 25.08 6.69 -32.01
CA THR A 408 25.52 7.47 -33.18
C THR A 408 25.52 8.97 -32.93
N ASN A 409 24.99 9.43 -31.78
CA ASN A 409 24.77 10.84 -31.44
C ASN A 409 24.01 11.58 -32.56
N ARG A 410 22.80 11.10 -32.88
CA ARG A 410 21.97 11.67 -33.96
C ARG A 410 20.49 11.68 -33.61
N TRP A 411 19.83 12.74 -34.04
CA TRP A 411 18.37 12.81 -34.08
C TRP A 411 17.81 12.29 -35.40
N THR A 412 16.58 11.80 -35.34
CA THR A 412 15.74 11.47 -36.49
C THR A 412 14.30 11.89 -36.20
N LEU A 413 13.67 12.59 -37.15
CA LEU A 413 12.23 12.84 -37.12
C LEU A 413 11.49 11.54 -37.48
N VAL A 414 10.70 11.01 -36.55
CA VAL A 414 9.88 9.81 -36.76
C VAL A 414 8.59 10.17 -37.49
N CYS A 415 7.95 11.27 -37.08
CA CYS A 415 6.77 11.82 -37.76
C CYS A 415 6.67 13.33 -37.53
N ALA A 416 6.28 14.08 -38.57
CA ALA A 416 6.05 15.52 -38.49
C ALA A 416 4.76 15.90 -37.74
N ASP A 417 3.75 15.01 -37.73
CA ASP A 417 2.52 15.17 -36.94
C ASP A 417 1.91 13.82 -36.56
N THR A 418 1.96 13.45 -35.28
CA THR A 418 1.40 12.18 -34.80
C THR A 418 -0.12 12.09 -34.93
N ALA A 419 -0.87 13.21 -34.97
CA ALA A 419 -2.32 13.15 -35.15
C ALA A 419 -2.70 12.59 -36.53
N SER A 420 -2.01 13.02 -37.59
CA SER A 420 -2.19 12.49 -38.95
C SER A 420 -1.94 10.98 -39.06
N MET A 421 -1.18 10.39 -38.13
CA MET A 421 -0.86 8.96 -38.06
C MET A 421 -1.70 8.18 -37.03
N GLY A 422 -2.77 8.76 -36.48
CA GLY A 422 -3.63 8.11 -35.49
C GLY A 422 -3.09 8.12 -34.04
N GLY A 423 -1.99 8.83 -33.81
CA GLY A 423 -1.45 9.16 -32.49
C GLY A 423 -2.11 10.39 -31.86
N PRO A 424 -1.54 10.92 -30.76
CA PRO A 424 -2.06 12.12 -30.12
C PRO A 424 -1.85 13.38 -30.98
N ALA A 425 -2.71 14.38 -30.81
CA ALA A 425 -2.46 15.76 -31.23
C ALA A 425 -1.46 16.45 -30.28
N LEU A 426 -1.01 17.67 -30.62
CA LEU A 426 0.06 18.32 -29.89
C LEU A 426 -0.32 18.56 -28.42
N VAL A 427 0.42 17.90 -27.52
CA VAL A 427 0.13 17.86 -26.08
C VAL A 427 1.29 18.37 -25.22
N PHE A 428 0.94 18.93 -24.06
CA PHE A 428 1.87 19.30 -22.99
C PHE A 428 1.39 18.79 -21.63
N ASP A 429 2.34 18.58 -20.71
CA ASP A 429 2.13 18.01 -19.36
C ASP A 429 1.40 16.64 -19.37
N HIS A 430 1.56 15.90 -20.47
CA HIS A 430 1.25 14.49 -20.62
C HIS A 430 2.36 13.62 -19.98
N GLN A 431 2.20 12.29 -20.00
CA GLN A 431 3.25 11.35 -19.60
C GLN A 431 3.52 10.29 -20.67
N MET A 432 4.73 9.74 -20.65
CA MET A 432 5.18 8.65 -21.54
C MET A 432 5.84 7.54 -20.71
N CYS A 433 5.62 6.28 -21.05
CA CYS A 433 6.29 5.11 -20.45
C CYS A 433 6.62 4.06 -21.52
N MET A 434 7.75 3.35 -21.35
CA MET A 434 8.24 2.33 -22.28
C MET A 434 8.00 0.92 -21.72
N ASP A 435 7.34 0.07 -22.50
CA ASP A 435 7.27 -1.38 -22.34
C ASP A 435 8.49 -2.00 -23.04
N LEU A 436 9.43 -2.52 -22.25
CA LEU A 436 10.71 -3.05 -22.76
C LEU A 436 10.58 -4.45 -23.37
N GLU A 437 9.45 -5.14 -23.13
CA GLU A 437 9.18 -6.47 -23.65
C GLU A 437 8.51 -6.38 -25.04
N LYS A 438 7.46 -5.54 -25.16
CA LYS A 438 6.73 -5.32 -26.42
C LYS A 438 7.26 -4.15 -27.25
N ASN A 439 8.29 -3.45 -26.75
CA ASN A 439 8.89 -2.27 -27.38
C ASN A 439 7.85 -1.19 -27.71
N SER A 440 6.93 -0.98 -26.76
CA SER A 440 5.75 -0.12 -26.94
C SER A 440 5.80 1.08 -26.01
N ILE A 441 5.52 2.27 -26.53
CA ILE A 441 5.47 3.51 -25.76
C ILE A 441 4.01 3.84 -25.47
N TYR A 442 3.62 3.86 -24.20
CA TYR A 442 2.31 4.34 -23.77
C TYR A 442 2.36 5.84 -23.50
N VAL A 443 1.40 6.59 -24.04
CA VAL A 443 1.28 8.04 -23.92
C VAL A 443 -0.11 8.38 -23.36
N PHE A 444 -0.17 9.13 -22.26
CA PHE A 444 -1.42 9.44 -21.59
C PHE A 444 -1.53 10.90 -21.13
N GLY A 445 -2.76 11.44 -21.21
CA GLY A 445 -3.12 12.71 -20.60
C GLY A 445 -2.50 13.91 -21.30
N GLY A 446 -2.31 14.98 -20.53
CA GLY A 446 -1.93 16.28 -21.06
C GLY A 446 -3.11 17.06 -21.66
N ARG A 447 -2.90 18.36 -21.88
CA ARG A 447 -3.84 19.23 -22.60
C ARG A 447 -3.46 19.29 -24.06
N VAL A 448 -4.46 19.20 -24.94
CA VAL A 448 -4.28 19.38 -26.38
C VAL A 448 -4.21 20.88 -26.69
N LEU A 449 -3.23 21.28 -27.49
CA LEU A 449 -3.13 22.62 -28.05
C LEU A 449 -3.97 22.72 -29.33
N SER A 450 -4.64 23.85 -29.51
CA SER A 450 -5.38 24.20 -30.72
C SER A 450 -5.25 25.69 -30.99
N SER A 451 -5.52 26.08 -32.24
CA SER A 451 -5.54 27.47 -32.69
C SER A 451 -6.77 28.20 -32.15
N SER A 452 -6.80 29.53 -32.34
CA SER A 452 -7.98 30.34 -32.07
C SER A 452 -9.10 30.06 -33.08
N ASP A 453 -8.75 29.84 -34.34
CA ASP A 453 -9.70 29.76 -35.45
C ASP A 453 -10.47 28.42 -35.44
N GLU A 454 -9.78 27.31 -35.14
CA GLU A 454 -10.43 26.00 -34.94
C GLU A 454 -11.48 26.04 -33.82
N ARG A 455 -11.24 26.80 -32.76
CA ARG A 455 -12.19 26.94 -31.64
C ARG A 455 -13.47 27.67 -32.07
N MET A 456 -13.32 28.70 -32.90
CA MET A 456 -14.46 29.44 -33.46
C MET A 456 -15.22 28.61 -34.51
N ALA A 457 -14.51 27.83 -35.33
CA ALA A 457 -15.11 26.98 -36.36
C ALA A 457 -15.85 25.75 -35.78
N ALA A 458 -15.37 25.18 -34.67
CA ALA A 458 -15.89 23.92 -34.13
C ALA A 458 -17.15 24.04 -33.25
N ASN A 459 -17.63 25.26 -32.93
CA ASN A 459 -18.66 25.51 -31.91
C ASN A 459 -18.37 24.82 -30.55
N CYS A 460 -17.08 24.58 -30.23
CA CYS A 460 -16.70 23.94 -28.98
C CYS A 460 -16.93 24.88 -27.77
N PRO A 461 -17.38 24.35 -26.61
CA PRO A 461 -17.40 25.13 -25.38
C PRO A 461 -15.97 25.52 -24.97
N GLU A 462 -15.82 26.58 -24.16
CA GLU A 462 -14.53 27.16 -23.72
C GLU A 462 -13.60 26.21 -22.94
N GLN A 463 -14.02 24.96 -22.71
CA GLN A 463 -13.31 24.00 -21.86
C GLN A 463 -12.02 23.49 -22.53
N PRO A 464 -10.92 23.31 -21.78
CA PRO A 464 -9.67 22.78 -22.33
C PRO A 464 -9.83 21.31 -22.73
N LEU A 465 -9.44 20.98 -23.96
CA LEU A 465 -9.34 19.61 -24.46
C LEU A 465 -8.16 18.87 -23.81
N PHE A 466 -8.34 17.57 -23.57
CA PHE A 466 -7.31 16.67 -23.05
C PHE A 466 -7.12 15.47 -23.99
N SER A 467 -5.94 14.87 -23.96
CA SER A 467 -5.63 13.66 -24.75
C SER A 467 -5.83 12.40 -23.92
N GLY A 468 -6.43 11.37 -24.52
CA GLY A 468 -6.61 10.04 -23.93
C GLY A 468 -5.33 9.20 -23.87
N LEU A 469 -5.50 7.89 -23.87
CA LEU A 469 -4.42 6.89 -23.82
C LEU A 469 -4.11 6.35 -25.22
N TYR A 470 -2.84 6.43 -25.61
CA TYR A 470 -2.31 5.92 -26.88
C TYR A 470 -1.13 4.97 -26.63
N GLN A 471 -0.88 4.11 -27.60
CA GLN A 471 0.30 3.27 -27.71
C GLN A 471 0.99 3.57 -29.05
N TYR A 472 2.31 3.63 -29.03
CA TYR A 472 3.17 3.59 -30.22
C TYR A 472 4.01 2.32 -30.20
N ASP A 473 3.97 1.53 -31.27
CA ASP A 473 4.80 0.33 -31.43
C ASP A 473 6.11 0.71 -32.12
N ALA A 474 7.23 0.66 -31.39
CA ALA A 474 8.54 1.03 -31.91
C ALA A 474 9.14 -0.02 -32.88
N ASN A 475 8.53 -1.20 -33.02
CA ASN A 475 8.93 -2.19 -34.02
C ASN A 475 8.31 -1.89 -35.40
N THR A 476 7.06 -1.40 -35.44
CA THR A 476 6.30 -1.18 -36.69
C THR A 476 6.08 0.29 -37.05
N GLY A 477 6.40 1.22 -36.14
CA GLY A 477 6.20 2.66 -36.33
C GLY A 477 4.75 3.13 -36.25
N GLN A 478 3.83 2.29 -35.77
CA GLN A 478 2.39 2.55 -35.79
C GLN A 478 1.86 3.09 -34.46
N TRP A 479 0.88 4.00 -34.54
CA TRP A 479 0.10 4.47 -33.39
C TRP A 479 -1.22 3.71 -33.28
N ARG A 480 -1.66 3.49 -32.04
CA ARG A 480 -2.97 2.93 -31.69
C ARG A 480 -3.55 3.69 -30.50
N LYS A 481 -4.69 4.36 -30.67
CA LYS A 481 -5.47 4.84 -29.53
C LYS A 481 -6.01 3.63 -28.76
N LEU A 482 -5.86 3.62 -27.43
CA LEU A 482 -6.40 2.58 -26.54
C LEU A 482 -7.69 3.06 -25.87
N ARG A 483 -7.71 4.28 -25.33
CA ARG A 483 -8.87 4.87 -24.65
C ARG A 483 -8.97 6.36 -24.97
N ASP A 484 -10.18 6.85 -25.20
CA ASP A 484 -10.47 8.30 -25.28
C ASP A 484 -10.51 8.96 -23.89
N ASP A 485 -10.55 10.29 -23.85
CA ASP A 485 -10.83 11.03 -22.61
C ASP A 485 -12.31 10.97 -22.26
N CYS A 486 -12.65 10.86 -20.97
CA CYS A 486 -14.03 10.99 -20.52
C CYS A 486 -14.61 12.37 -20.88
N SER A 487 -15.58 12.42 -21.79
CA SER A 487 -16.29 13.68 -22.05
C SER A 487 -17.16 14.01 -20.83
N ALA A 488 -17.12 15.26 -20.35
CA ALA A 488 -17.87 15.66 -19.16
C ALA A 488 -19.41 15.73 -19.35
N ALA A 489 -19.92 15.18 -20.46
CA ALA A 489 -21.33 15.11 -20.82
C ALA A 489 -21.90 13.68 -20.81
N ALA A 490 -21.06 12.64 -20.74
CA ALA A 490 -21.48 11.24 -20.84
C ALA A 490 -21.65 10.59 -19.45
N GLY A 491 -22.79 10.85 -18.79
CA GLY A 491 -23.22 10.11 -17.60
C GLY A 491 -23.72 8.68 -17.91
N VAL A 492 -23.09 7.99 -18.87
CA VAL A 492 -23.59 6.75 -19.50
C VAL A 492 -22.51 5.68 -19.48
N LEU A 493 -22.81 4.55 -18.85
CA LEU A 493 -21.97 3.35 -18.88
C LEU A 493 -21.94 2.76 -20.30
N THR A 494 -20.94 3.13 -21.10
CA THR A 494 -20.72 2.50 -22.41
C THR A 494 -20.03 1.15 -22.23
N GLY A 495 -20.77 0.06 -22.46
CA GLY A 495 -20.24 -1.31 -22.40
C GLY A 495 -19.86 -1.84 -21.01
N GLY A 496 -20.05 -1.08 -19.93
CA GLY A 496 -19.78 -1.52 -18.55
C GLY A 496 -18.31 -1.39 -18.08
N HIS A 497 -17.42 -0.88 -18.92
CA HIS A 497 -16.04 -0.57 -18.53
C HIS A 497 -15.95 0.79 -17.82
N ARG A 498 -14.95 0.98 -16.94
CA ARG A 498 -14.70 2.27 -16.28
C ARG A 498 -13.96 3.21 -17.24
N GLU A 499 -14.34 4.49 -17.29
CA GLU A 499 -13.64 5.50 -18.11
C GLU A 499 -12.41 6.08 -17.40
N ILE A 500 -11.40 6.48 -18.17
CA ILE A 500 -10.18 7.13 -17.66
C ILE A 500 -10.30 8.65 -17.79
N LYS A 501 -10.12 9.37 -16.67
CA LYS A 501 -10.09 10.85 -16.67
C LYS A 501 -8.70 11.38 -17.02
N SER A 502 -8.56 12.04 -18.18
CA SER A 502 -7.32 12.67 -18.64
C SER A 502 -7.03 13.99 -17.90
N ARG A 503 -5.75 14.35 -17.81
CA ARG A 503 -5.26 15.32 -16.80
C ARG A 503 -3.84 15.79 -17.11
N ILE A 504 -3.45 16.96 -16.62
CA ILE A 504 -2.08 17.50 -16.71
C ILE A 504 -1.28 17.27 -15.42
N GLY A 505 0.04 17.13 -15.54
CA GLY A 505 0.97 17.16 -14.40
C GLY A 505 0.82 16.00 -13.41
N HIS A 506 0.15 14.92 -13.83
CA HIS A 506 -0.03 13.66 -13.12
C HIS A 506 1.25 12.81 -13.16
N SER A 507 1.28 11.72 -12.39
CA SER A 507 2.31 10.68 -12.50
C SER A 507 1.75 9.48 -13.27
N MET A 508 2.54 8.93 -14.20
CA MET A 508 2.30 7.64 -14.83
C MET A 508 3.59 6.83 -14.79
N LEU A 509 3.50 5.54 -14.46
CA LEU A 509 4.63 4.62 -14.35
C LEU A 509 4.24 3.24 -14.91
N PHE A 510 5.08 2.63 -15.74
CA PHE A 510 4.86 1.26 -16.22
C PHE A 510 5.66 0.24 -15.42
N HIS A 511 4.97 -0.73 -14.82
CA HIS A 511 5.60 -1.79 -14.06
C HIS A 511 5.90 -3.00 -14.96
N GLN A 512 7.11 -3.07 -15.53
CA GLN A 512 7.54 -4.10 -16.49
C GLN A 512 7.04 -5.53 -16.13
N LYS A 513 7.34 -6.05 -14.92
CA LYS A 513 6.94 -7.40 -14.48
C LYS A 513 5.42 -7.65 -14.36
N LEU A 514 4.63 -6.63 -14.00
CA LEU A 514 3.19 -6.77 -13.77
C LEU A 514 2.36 -6.30 -14.99
N ARG A 515 3.00 -5.63 -15.94
CA ARG A 515 2.41 -5.09 -17.18
C ARG A 515 1.23 -4.13 -16.91
N LEU A 516 1.32 -3.41 -15.79
CA LEU A 516 0.37 -2.37 -15.38
C LEU A 516 0.95 -0.97 -15.56
N LEU A 517 0.16 -0.04 -16.11
CA LEU A 517 0.36 1.40 -15.97
C LEU A 517 -0.28 1.87 -14.67
N TYR A 518 0.51 2.37 -13.73
CA TYR A 518 0.07 3.04 -12.52
C TYR A 518 -0.11 4.53 -12.80
N VAL A 519 -1.29 5.09 -12.54
CA VAL A 519 -1.63 6.49 -12.79
C VAL A 519 -2.27 7.13 -11.56
N PHE A 520 -1.76 8.30 -11.16
CA PHE A 520 -2.29 9.04 -10.01
C PHE A 520 -1.99 10.54 -10.06
N ALA A 521 -2.72 11.27 -9.22
CA ALA A 521 -2.59 12.71 -9.01
C ALA A 521 -2.81 13.54 -10.28
N GLY A 522 -2.25 14.76 -10.30
CA GLY A 522 -2.39 15.73 -11.38
C GLY A 522 -3.61 16.64 -11.24
N GLN A 523 -3.91 17.38 -12.31
CA GLN A 523 -4.95 18.42 -12.32
C GLN A 523 -5.83 18.33 -13.57
N ARG A 524 -7.15 18.45 -13.40
CA ARG A 524 -8.12 18.65 -14.49
C ARG A 524 -8.86 19.97 -14.23
N GLN A 525 -8.82 20.88 -15.20
CA GLN A 525 -9.34 22.25 -15.06
C GLN A 525 -8.82 22.97 -13.78
N LYS A 526 -9.68 23.18 -12.76
CA LYS A 526 -9.33 23.78 -11.45
C LYS A 526 -9.24 22.75 -10.31
N GLU A 527 -9.52 21.48 -10.58
CA GLU A 527 -9.56 20.38 -9.62
C GLU A 527 -8.21 19.64 -9.59
N TYR A 528 -7.65 19.48 -8.39
CA TYR A 528 -6.55 18.54 -8.16
C TYR A 528 -7.14 17.16 -7.88
N LEU A 529 -6.64 16.16 -8.59
CA LEU A 529 -7.13 14.80 -8.48
C LEU A 529 -6.28 14.01 -7.48
N SER A 530 -6.91 13.16 -6.67
CA SER A 530 -6.29 12.30 -5.65
C SER A 530 -6.56 10.80 -5.86
N ASP A 531 -7.21 10.46 -6.97
CA ASP A 531 -7.42 9.08 -7.40
C ASP A 531 -6.10 8.42 -7.81
N PHE A 532 -6.05 7.11 -7.59
CA PHE A 532 -4.93 6.24 -7.93
C PHE A 532 -5.49 4.95 -8.51
N PHE A 533 -5.11 4.63 -9.74
CA PHE A 533 -5.59 3.45 -10.44
C PHE A 533 -4.46 2.79 -11.25
N THR A 534 -4.70 1.54 -11.62
CA THR A 534 -3.91 0.80 -12.61
C THR A 534 -4.72 0.55 -13.86
N TYR A 535 -4.03 0.53 -15.00
CA TYR A 535 -4.52 0.05 -16.29
C TYR A 535 -3.67 -1.14 -16.74
N ASN A 536 -4.29 -2.27 -17.02
CA ASN A 536 -3.62 -3.46 -17.53
C ASN A 536 -3.48 -3.36 -19.06
N VAL A 537 -2.25 -3.34 -19.56
CA VAL A 537 -2.01 -3.11 -21.00
C VAL A 537 -2.28 -4.32 -21.88
N ASP A 538 -2.52 -5.49 -21.28
CA ASP A 538 -2.80 -6.75 -21.97
C ASP A 538 -4.27 -7.16 -21.90
N THR A 539 -4.98 -6.82 -20.81
CA THR A 539 -6.42 -7.10 -20.65
C THR A 539 -7.33 -5.88 -20.88
N ASP A 540 -6.77 -4.67 -21.01
CA ASP A 540 -7.49 -3.38 -21.15
C ASP A 540 -8.38 -3.03 -19.91
N GLU A 541 -8.18 -3.73 -18.79
CA GLU A 541 -8.91 -3.54 -17.53
C GLU A 541 -8.36 -2.39 -16.67
N ILE A 542 -9.23 -1.78 -15.85
CA ILE A 542 -8.90 -0.65 -14.97
C ILE A 542 -9.28 -0.99 -13.51
N SER A 543 -8.30 -1.01 -12.62
CA SER A 543 -8.48 -1.26 -11.18
C SER A 543 -8.17 -0.02 -10.36
N VAL A 544 -9.07 0.38 -9.45
CA VAL A 544 -8.91 1.58 -8.62
C VAL A 544 -8.34 1.20 -7.25
N ILE A 545 -7.21 1.79 -6.88
CA ILE A 545 -6.50 1.63 -5.60
C ILE A 545 -7.02 2.66 -4.58
N ASN A 546 -7.25 3.89 -5.04
CA ASN A 546 -7.87 4.98 -4.29
C ASN A 546 -8.82 5.76 -5.20
N ASP A 547 -10.03 6.05 -4.72
CA ASP A 547 -11.00 6.92 -5.38
C ASP A 547 -10.71 8.41 -5.16
N GLY A 548 -9.89 8.73 -4.16
CA GLY A 548 -9.49 10.08 -3.77
C GLY A 548 -9.99 10.52 -2.39
N HIS A 549 -10.81 9.71 -1.71
CA HIS A 549 -11.43 10.06 -0.42
C HIS A 549 -10.61 9.63 0.82
N LYS A 550 -9.58 8.79 0.68
CA LYS A 550 -8.69 8.40 1.79
C LYS A 550 -7.73 9.54 2.18
N SER A 551 -7.54 9.76 3.49
CA SER A 551 -6.66 10.80 4.05
C SER A 551 -5.17 10.45 4.07
N GLU A 552 -4.82 9.17 3.90
CA GLU A 552 -3.45 8.65 4.08
C GLU A 552 -2.70 8.49 2.73
N VAL A 553 -2.76 9.52 1.89
CA VAL A 553 -2.11 9.54 0.56
C VAL A 553 -1.27 10.81 0.37
N PRO A 554 -0.31 10.83 -0.58
CA PRO A 554 0.43 12.05 -0.92
C PRO A 554 -0.53 13.18 -1.32
N ALA A 555 -0.41 14.34 -0.66
CA ALA A 555 -1.30 15.47 -0.89
C ALA A 555 -1.32 15.89 -2.37
N ALA A 556 -2.52 15.96 -2.96
CA ALA A 556 -2.71 16.25 -4.37
C ALA A 556 -2.13 17.62 -4.73
N GLY A 557 -1.17 17.64 -5.66
CA GLY A 557 -0.36 18.82 -5.96
C GLY A 557 0.07 18.90 -7.42
N PHE A 558 0.52 20.09 -7.84
CA PHE A 558 0.86 20.35 -9.23
C PHE A 558 2.27 19.86 -9.59
N THR A 559 2.37 19.07 -10.68
CA THR A 559 3.63 18.47 -11.15
C THR A 559 4.37 17.65 -10.10
N GLN A 560 3.65 16.75 -9.42
CA GLN A 560 4.30 15.66 -8.68
C GLN A 560 5.28 14.91 -9.62
N ARG A 561 6.30 14.30 -9.03
CA ARG A 561 7.23 13.42 -9.74
C ARG A 561 7.32 12.09 -9.03
N ALA A 562 7.29 11.02 -9.80
CA ALA A 562 7.34 9.67 -9.30
C ALA A 562 8.25 8.80 -10.14
N THR A 563 8.79 7.76 -9.51
CA THR A 563 9.64 6.72 -10.09
C THR A 563 9.23 5.38 -9.50
N ILE A 564 9.64 4.27 -10.12
CA ILE A 564 9.32 2.91 -9.64
C ILE A 564 10.59 2.08 -9.51
N ASP A 565 10.70 1.31 -8.43
CA ASP A 565 11.66 0.22 -8.31
C ASP A 565 10.93 -1.09 -8.70
N PRO A 566 11.22 -1.68 -9.88
CA PRO A 566 10.59 -2.92 -10.33
C PRO A 566 11.12 -4.16 -9.59
N GLU A 567 12.15 -4.04 -8.74
CA GLU A 567 12.70 -5.12 -7.93
C GLU A 567 12.06 -5.20 -6.55
N SER A 568 11.98 -4.07 -5.83
CA SER A 568 11.30 -4.02 -4.52
C SER A 568 9.78 -3.88 -4.62
N HIS A 569 9.25 -3.59 -5.81
CA HIS A 569 7.83 -3.30 -6.06
C HIS A 569 7.34 -2.04 -5.32
N GLU A 570 8.20 -1.02 -5.23
CA GLU A 570 7.91 0.26 -4.57
C GLU A 570 7.77 1.40 -5.60
N ILE A 571 6.74 2.24 -5.44
CA ILE A 571 6.58 3.51 -6.17
C ILE A 571 7.02 4.65 -5.26
N HIS A 572 7.99 5.43 -5.71
CA HIS A 572 8.54 6.57 -4.99
C HIS A 572 7.95 7.87 -5.52
N VAL A 573 7.51 8.79 -4.64
CA VAL A 573 6.81 10.03 -5.03
C VAL A 573 7.35 11.24 -4.28
N LEU A 574 7.82 12.24 -5.02
CA LEU A 574 8.12 13.58 -4.53
C LEU A 574 6.92 14.49 -4.84
N SER A 575 6.24 14.97 -3.80
CA SER A 575 4.99 15.73 -3.92
C SER A 575 5.15 17.11 -4.56
N GLY A 576 6.38 17.64 -4.63
CA GLY A 576 6.65 18.98 -5.12
C GLY A 576 6.12 20.05 -4.17
N LEU A 577 5.76 21.21 -4.73
CA LEU A 577 5.25 22.37 -3.98
C LEU A 577 3.75 22.21 -3.64
N ASN A 578 3.44 21.96 -2.36
CA ASN A 578 2.06 22.01 -1.87
C ASN A 578 1.74 23.36 -1.18
N ARG A 579 0.48 23.80 -1.25
CA ARG A 579 -0.08 24.95 -0.53
C ARG A 579 -1.33 24.50 0.24
N ASP A 580 -1.18 24.24 1.54
CA ASP A 580 -2.28 23.82 2.41
C ASP A 580 -3.35 24.94 2.51
N LYS A 581 -4.59 24.66 2.09
CA LYS A 581 -5.73 25.60 2.22
C LYS A 581 -6.63 25.32 3.43
N ASP A 582 -6.48 24.17 4.07
CA ASP A 582 -7.44 23.64 5.05
C ASP A 582 -7.23 24.16 6.48
N ARG A 583 -6.96 25.46 6.63
CA ARG A 583 -6.97 26.17 7.92
C ARG A 583 -8.00 27.31 8.02
N ASP A 584 -8.67 27.64 6.92
CA ASP A 584 -9.63 28.76 6.84
C ASP A 584 -11.11 28.33 7.01
N ARG A 585 -11.39 27.07 7.38
CA ARG A 585 -12.77 26.56 7.58
C ARG A 585 -13.23 26.43 9.03
N ASP A 586 -12.31 26.19 9.97
CA ASP A 586 -12.62 25.97 11.39
C ASP A 586 -12.12 27.11 12.31
N LYS A 587 -12.25 28.37 11.85
CA LYS A 587 -12.04 29.55 12.70
C LYS A 587 -13.35 30.31 12.90
N ASP A 588 -13.82 30.31 14.14
CA ASP A 588 -14.92 31.16 14.59
C ASP A 588 -14.60 32.65 14.37
N LYS A 589 -15.65 33.45 14.17
CA LYS A 589 -15.56 34.81 13.61
C LYS A 589 -15.01 35.88 14.58
N ASP A 590 -14.79 35.55 15.84
CA ASP A 590 -14.51 36.53 16.91
C ASP A 590 -13.04 36.54 17.38
N SER A 591 -12.13 36.93 16.49
CA SER A 591 -10.79 37.42 16.88
C SER A 591 -10.17 38.35 15.84
N ASP A 592 -10.59 39.62 15.82
CA ASP A 592 -10.05 40.62 14.87
C ASP A 592 -8.68 41.17 15.34
N ARG A 593 -7.69 40.27 15.45
CA ARG A 593 -6.29 40.61 15.78
C ARG A 593 -5.30 39.89 14.86
N ASP A 594 -4.38 40.70 14.36
CA ASP A 594 -3.18 40.34 13.58
C ASP A 594 -3.40 39.63 12.23
N LYS A 595 -3.77 40.43 11.23
CA LYS A 595 -3.82 40.03 9.81
C LYS A 595 -2.44 40.04 9.12
N SER A 596 -1.32 40.18 9.84
CA SER A 596 0.01 40.35 9.23
C SER A 596 0.82 39.06 9.03
N ALA A 597 0.45 37.96 9.71
CA ALA A 597 1.29 36.76 9.83
C ALA A 597 0.82 35.52 9.03
N ASN A 598 -0.01 35.70 8.00
CA ASN A 598 -0.56 34.57 7.21
C ASN A 598 0.37 34.12 6.07
N GLU A 599 1.60 33.71 6.40
CA GLU A 599 2.55 33.15 5.41
C GLU A 599 2.11 31.74 4.96
N GLU A 600 1.85 31.57 3.65
CA GLU A 600 1.50 30.28 3.04
C GLU A 600 2.58 29.21 3.36
N SER A 601 2.27 28.21 4.21
CA SER A 601 3.27 27.22 4.63
C SER A 601 3.57 26.21 3.51
N VAL A 602 4.44 26.60 2.58
CA VAL A 602 4.87 25.78 1.45
C VAL A 602 5.68 24.57 1.93
N LYS A 603 5.22 23.38 1.56
CA LYS A 603 5.82 22.09 1.95
C LYS A 603 6.19 21.27 0.73
N ASN A 604 7.13 20.35 0.92
CA ASN A 604 7.47 19.27 -0.01
C ASN A 604 7.65 17.98 0.80
N SER A 605 7.22 16.85 0.25
CA SER A 605 7.22 15.56 0.95
C SER A 605 7.57 14.42 0.01
N PHE A 606 8.22 13.40 0.56
CA PHE A 606 8.58 12.19 -0.18
C PHE A 606 7.87 10.99 0.43
N TRP A 607 7.29 10.16 -0.43
CA TRP A 607 6.46 9.03 -0.07
C TRP A 607 6.90 7.78 -0.83
N VAL A 608 6.66 6.62 -0.23
CA VAL A 608 6.82 5.31 -0.84
C VAL A 608 5.47 4.60 -0.80
N TYR A 609 5.07 3.98 -1.90
CA TYR A 609 3.94 3.07 -1.97
C TYR A 609 4.47 1.66 -2.23
N ASP A 610 4.30 0.77 -1.25
CA ASP A 610 4.53 -0.68 -1.44
C ASP A 610 3.33 -1.24 -2.23
N ILE A 611 3.59 -1.81 -3.41
CA ILE A 611 2.55 -2.35 -4.29
C ILE A 611 1.98 -3.67 -3.74
N LEU A 612 2.78 -4.46 -3.02
CA LEU A 612 2.41 -5.79 -2.53
C LEU A 612 1.56 -5.68 -1.26
N ASP A 613 1.98 -4.84 -0.32
CA ASP A 613 1.22 -4.49 0.89
C ASP A 613 0.11 -3.44 0.60
N SER A 614 0.11 -2.84 -0.60
CA SER A 614 -0.80 -1.76 -1.03
C SER A 614 -0.85 -0.56 -0.07
N ARG A 615 0.31 -0.16 0.46
CA ARG A 615 0.46 0.76 1.60
C ARG A 615 1.34 1.97 1.27
N TRP A 616 0.89 3.17 1.66
CA TRP A 616 1.71 4.39 1.64
C TRP A 616 2.50 4.58 2.94
N SER A 617 3.79 4.90 2.84
CA SER A 617 4.66 5.40 3.91
C SER A 617 5.16 6.81 3.57
N CYS A 618 5.05 7.75 4.51
CA CYS A 618 5.49 9.14 4.34
C CYS A 618 6.92 9.34 4.87
N ILE A 619 7.91 9.15 4.01
CA ILE A 619 9.34 9.11 4.36
C ILE A 619 9.88 10.44 4.92
N TYR A 620 9.48 11.59 4.35
CA TYR A 620 9.77 12.89 4.99
C TYR A 620 8.81 14.01 4.57
N ARG A 621 8.77 15.09 5.37
CA ARG A 621 8.09 16.35 5.06
C ARG A 621 9.00 17.55 5.39
N ASN A 622 9.49 18.26 4.37
CA ASN A 622 10.23 19.50 4.55
C ASN A 622 9.26 20.63 4.95
N HIS A 623 9.51 21.24 6.11
CA HIS A 623 8.77 22.35 6.67
C HIS A 623 9.61 23.63 6.56
N ASN A 624 9.38 24.42 5.51
CA ASN A 624 10.03 25.72 5.31
C ASN A 624 9.45 26.81 6.25
N SER A 625 9.49 26.59 7.56
CA SER A 625 9.19 27.63 8.56
C SER A 625 10.38 28.58 8.67
N ILE A 626 10.27 29.78 8.09
CA ILE A 626 11.32 30.82 8.06
C ILE A 626 11.85 31.17 9.47
N HIS A 627 11.01 30.96 10.50
CA HIS A 627 11.37 31.03 11.92
C HIS A 627 12.64 30.25 12.32
N VAL A 628 12.90 29.06 11.75
CA VAL A 628 14.05 28.22 12.17
C VAL A 628 15.38 28.92 11.85
N ASN A 629 15.49 29.52 10.66
CA ASN A 629 16.69 30.27 10.28
C ASN A 629 16.83 31.58 11.09
N LYS A 630 15.72 32.20 11.51
CA LYS A 630 15.73 33.35 12.43
C LYS A 630 16.20 32.97 13.84
N ILE A 631 15.79 31.80 14.35
CA ILE A 631 16.26 31.29 15.65
C ILE A 631 17.76 30.98 15.60
N ILE A 632 18.25 30.34 14.53
CA ILE A 632 19.69 30.06 14.36
C ILE A 632 20.48 31.38 14.26
N ALA A 633 20.03 32.36 13.48
CA ALA A 633 20.68 33.66 13.38
C ALA A 633 20.72 34.42 14.72
N ASN A 634 19.60 34.48 15.46
CA ASN A 634 19.52 35.18 16.74
C ASN A 634 20.30 34.47 17.87
N ASN A 635 20.46 33.13 17.79
CA ASN A 635 21.26 32.38 18.76
C ASN A 635 22.77 32.57 18.53
N ILE A 636 23.21 32.87 17.30
CA ILE A 636 24.62 33.18 16.99
C ILE A 636 25.00 34.59 17.49
N THR A 637 24.05 35.54 17.55
CA THR A 637 24.31 36.92 18.02
C THR A 637 24.32 37.11 19.53
N ASN A 638 23.98 36.08 20.33
CA ASN A 638 23.74 36.21 21.77
C ASN A 638 24.78 35.47 22.66
N THR A 639 25.94 35.08 22.13
CA THR A 639 26.98 34.36 22.89
C THR A 639 28.41 34.92 22.75
N THR A 640 28.56 36.25 22.64
CA THR A 640 29.85 36.94 22.82
C THR A 640 29.70 38.27 23.57
N SER A 641 29.81 38.22 24.89
CA SER A 641 30.06 39.40 25.75
C SER A 641 30.92 38.97 26.94
N GLY A 642 32.23 39.20 26.84
CA GLY A 642 33.24 38.83 27.82
C GLY A 642 34.62 39.13 27.27
N ASP A 643 35.37 39.99 27.96
CA ASP A 643 36.55 40.67 27.41
C ASP A 643 37.79 39.79 27.29
N CYS A 644 38.56 40.00 26.22
CA CYS A 644 39.99 40.31 26.38
C CYS A 644 40.55 41.08 25.17
N ASP A 645 41.39 42.08 25.46
CA ASP A 645 42.21 42.75 24.45
C ASP A 645 43.25 41.79 23.86
N LEU A 646 43.57 41.98 22.57
CA LEU A 646 44.95 42.22 22.14
C LEU A 646 45.01 42.83 20.74
N THR A 647 45.96 43.75 20.55
CA THR A 647 46.10 44.54 19.33
C THR A 647 47.12 43.95 18.36
N THR A 648 46.78 43.97 17.07
CA THR A 648 47.69 44.37 15.97
C THR A 648 46.89 44.44 14.68
N GLY A 649 47.11 45.48 13.88
CA GLY A 649 46.41 45.67 12.61
C GLY A 649 47.30 45.42 11.40
N ASN A 650 46.68 45.29 10.23
CA ASN A 650 47.29 45.74 8.99
C ASN A 650 46.21 46.20 8.00
N THR A 651 46.63 46.99 7.01
CA THR A 651 45.76 47.88 6.23
C THR A 651 45.61 47.48 4.77
N SER A 652 44.64 48.13 4.09
CA SER A 652 44.54 48.24 2.63
C SER A 652 44.07 46.97 1.88
N THR A 653 43.29 47.05 0.79
CA THR A 653 42.66 48.23 0.14
C THR A 653 41.39 47.78 -0.57
N ALA A 654 40.35 48.63 -0.59
CA ALA A 654 39.19 48.40 -1.44
C ALA A 654 39.46 48.86 -2.89
N ILE A 655 39.17 47.99 -3.86
CA ILE A 655 39.01 48.36 -5.27
C ILE A 655 37.64 47.82 -5.71
N ALA A 656 36.78 48.70 -6.21
CA ALA A 656 35.42 48.32 -6.62
C ALA A 656 35.43 47.72 -8.03
N GLY A 657 34.70 46.62 -8.22
CA GLY A 657 34.58 45.94 -9.51
C GLY A 657 33.28 45.15 -9.63
N THR A 658 32.25 45.81 -10.16
CA THR A 658 31.00 45.26 -10.76
C THR A 658 30.20 44.19 -9.99
N THR A 659 28.92 44.46 -9.77
CA THR A 659 27.99 43.62 -9.01
C THR A 659 27.58 42.32 -9.73
N ASP A 660 27.83 41.18 -9.09
CA ASP A 660 27.31 39.87 -9.50
C ASP A 660 26.84 39.06 -8.27
N THR A 661 25.82 39.58 -7.56
CA THR A 661 25.44 39.13 -6.21
C THR A 661 23.94 38.84 -6.06
N ALA A 662 23.50 37.70 -6.59
CA ALA A 662 22.11 37.22 -6.43
C ALA A 662 21.95 35.72 -6.09
N ASN A 663 23.04 34.93 -5.99
CA ASN A 663 22.96 33.46 -6.02
C ASN A 663 23.50 32.72 -4.76
N ASP A 664 24.28 33.37 -3.89
CA ASP A 664 25.00 32.70 -2.78
C ASP A 664 24.13 32.28 -1.57
N GLY A 665 22.88 32.72 -1.49
CA GLY A 665 21.98 32.46 -0.35
C GLY A 665 21.52 31.00 -0.16
N LEU A 666 22.17 30.02 -0.79
CA LEU A 666 21.77 28.60 -0.81
C LEU A 666 22.95 27.60 -0.67
N SER A 667 24.18 28.06 -0.45
CA SER A 667 25.35 27.18 -0.35
C SER A 667 25.31 26.19 0.82
N GLY A 668 24.73 26.58 1.97
CA GLY A 668 24.65 25.78 3.20
C GLY A 668 23.36 24.96 3.42
N ALA A 669 22.52 24.75 2.40
CA ALA A 669 21.26 24.01 2.58
C ALA A 669 21.50 22.49 2.68
N ALA A 670 20.91 21.83 3.68
CA ALA A 670 21.02 20.38 3.88
C ALA A 670 20.08 19.53 3.00
N GLN A 671 19.07 20.14 2.39
CA GLN A 671 18.06 19.47 1.55
C GLN A 671 17.45 20.45 0.53
N PRO A 672 16.90 19.98 -0.60
CA PRO A 672 16.31 20.85 -1.61
C PRO A 672 15.04 21.56 -1.10
N CYS A 673 14.89 22.83 -1.49
CA CYS A 673 13.68 23.59 -1.24
C CYS A 673 12.45 23.04 -2.03
N PRO A 674 11.22 23.24 -1.53
CA PRO A 674 9.98 22.93 -2.26
C PRO A 674 9.94 23.61 -3.63
N ARG A 675 9.46 22.87 -4.63
CA ARG A 675 9.54 23.27 -6.04
C ARG A 675 8.57 22.51 -6.94
N PHE A 676 8.18 23.11 -8.05
CA PHE A 676 7.37 22.51 -9.12
C PHE A 676 8.08 22.58 -10.47
N ALA A 677 7.60 21.85 -11.48
CA ALA A 677 8.21 21.74 -12.82
C ALA A 677 9.72 21.37 -12.81
N HIS A 678 10.15 20.65 -11.78
CA HIS A 678 11.47 19.99 -11.68
C HIS A 678 11.43 18.62 -12.38
N GLN A 679 12.56 17.92 -12.40
CA GLN A 679 12.60 16.50 -12.75
C GLN A 679 13.31 15.67 -11.68
N LEU A 680 12.83 14.44 -11.52
CA LEU A 680 13.36 13.43 -10.62
C LEU A 680 13.52 12.14 -11.44
N VAL A 681 14.70 11.56 -11.46
CA VAL A 681 14.98 10.25 -12.05
C VAL A 681 15.57 9.32 -10.99
N TYR A 682 15.47 8.01 -11.21
CA TYR A 682 15.87 7.00 -10.22
C TYR A 682 16.79 5.96 -10.85
N ASP A 683 17.99 5.83 -10.28
CA ASP A 683 18.87 4.71 -10.55
C ASP A 683 18.41 3.50 -9.73
N HIS A 684 17.76 2.54 -10.41
CA HIS A 684 17.29 1.31 -9.80
C HIS A 684 18.41 0.31 -9.49
N ILE A 685 19.64 0.51 -9.98
CA ILE A 685 20.79 -0.34 -9.67
C ILE A 685 21.47 0.16 -8.39
N ASN A 686 21.85 1.45 -8.34
CA ASN A 686 22.46 2.05 -7.15
C ASN A 686 21.45 2.56 -6.10
N LYS A 687 20.15 2.33 -6.31
CA LYS A 687 19.02 2.73 -5.44
C LYS A 687 19.02 4.22 -5.06
N CYS A 688 19.42 5.09 -5.99
CA CYS A 688 19.64 6.53 -5.76
C CYS A 688 18.78 7.39 -6.70
N HIS A 689 18.16 8.46 -6.20
CA HIS A 689 17.41 9.41 -7.02
C HIS A 689 18.23 10.65 -7.33
N TYR A 690 18.00 11.26 -8.49
CA TYR A 690 18.64 12.50 -8.94
C TYR A 690 17.58 13.55 -9.26
N LEU A 691 17.69 14.73 -8.63
CA LEU A 691 16.75 15.85 -8.72
C LEU A 691 17.44 17.08 -9.31
N PHE A 692 16.87 17.68 -10.36
CA PHE A 692 17.40 18.89 -10.98
C PHE A 692 16.36 20.02 -11.12
N GLY A 693 16.81 21.26 -10.86
CA GLY A 693 16.17 22.50 -11.29
C GLY A 693 14.72 22.69 -10.81
N GLY A 694 13.88 23.31 -11.65
CA GLY A 694 12.48 23.63 -11.38
C GLY A 694 12.25 25.08 -10.92
N ASN A 695 11.04 25.37 -10.42
CA ASN A 695 10.61 26.68 -9.91
C ASN A 695 10.25 26.57 -8.41
N PRO A 696 10.84 27.40 -7.52
CA PRO A 696 10.56 27.38 -6.07
C PRO A 696 9.25 28.08 -5.66
N GLY A 697 8.46 28.60 -6.60
CA GLY A 697 7.13 29.18 -6.33
C GLY A 697 7.13 30.50 -5.58
N ARG A 698 8.23 31.27 -5.62
CA ARG A 698 8.34 32.59 -4.98
C ARG A 698 7.44 33.61 -5.69
N ASN A 699 6.36 34.04 -5.06
CA ASN A 699 5.39 35.00 -5.61
C ASN A 699 6.05 36.31 -6.12
N GLN A 700 7.14 36.76 -5.50
CA GLN A 700 7.92 37.96 -5.89
C GLN A 700 8.75 37.77 -7.18
N ASN A 701 9.08 36.55 -7.58
CA ASN A 701 9.80 36.25 -8.81
C ASN A 701 9.31 34.93 -9.42
N PRO A 702 8.14 34.93 -10.11
CA PRO A 702 7.54 33.72 -10.68
C PRO A 702 8.34 33.17 -11.88
N LYS A 703 9.20 34.00 -12.49
CA LYS A 703 10.09 33.62 -13.59
C LYS A 703 11.32 32.84 -13.13
N LEU A 704 11.72 32.97 -11.86
CA LEU A 704 12.88 32.26 -11.30
C LEU A 704 12.87 30.76 -11.61
N ARG A 705 14.01 30.24 -12.05
CA ARG A 705 14.31 28.82 -12.15
C ARG A 705 15.57 28.49 -11.38
N LEU A 706 15.78 27.21 -11.13
CA LEU A 706 16.94 26.69 -10.42
C LEU A 706 17.82 25.84 -11.34
N ASP A 707 19.09 25.75 -10.98
CA ASP A 707 20.18 25.03 -11.64
C ASP A 707 20.89 24.05 -10.68
N ASP A 708 20.28 23.79 -9.51
CA ASP A 708 20.83 22.96 -8.46
C ASP A 708 20.53 21.47 -8.68
N PHE A 709 21.53 20.64 -8.42
CA PHE A 709 21.50 19.20 -8.65
C PHE A 709 21.71 18.46 -7.32
N TRP A 710 20.89 17.45 -7.06
CA TRP A 710 20.84 16.74 -5.78
C TRP A 710 20.69 15.23 -5.97
N THR A 711 21.28 14.46 -5.07
CA THR A 711 20.96 13.05 -4.87
C THR A 711 20.10 12.81 -3.63
N LEU A 712 19.27 11.77 -3.69
CA LEU A 712 18.55 11.19 -2.55
C LEU A 712 18.76 9.68 -2.51
N GLU A 713 19.54 9.24 -1.52
CA GLU A 713 19.65 7.85 -1.11
C GLU A 713 18.55 7.56 -0.07
N LEU A 714 17.81 6.46 -0.22
CA LEU A 714 16.84 5.98 0.76
C LEU A 714 17.45 4.81 1.54
N LYS A 715 17.67 4.96 2.86
CA LYS A 715 18.36 3.95 3.68
C LYS A 715 17.44 3.30 4.70
N ARG A 716 17.34 1.97 4.64
CA ARG A 716 16.86 1.11 5.75
C ARG A 716 18.09 0.48 6.43
N LEU A 717 17.92 -0.05 7.64
CA LEU A 717 18.94 -0.92 8.24
C LEU A 717 19.17 -2.15 7.35
N SER A 718 20.43 -2.47 7.06
CA SER A 718 20.80 -3.69 6.33
C SER A 718 20.76 -4.93 7.25
N GLY A 719 20.66 -6.12 6.65
CA GLY A 719 20.75 -7.39 7.39
C GLY A 719 22.06 -7.51 8.18
N LYS A 720 23.17 -6.97 7.64
CA LYS A 720 24.48 -6.93 8.34
C LYS A 720 24.49 -5.99 9.55
N GLU A 721 23.76 -4.87 9.48
CA GLU A 721 23.60 -4.00 10.64
C GLU A 721 22.68 -4.61 11.70
N LEU A 722 21.59 -5.28 11.31
CA LEU A 722 20.75 -6.04 12.25
C LEU A 722 21.52 -7.20 12.89
N LEU A 723 22.32 -7.95 12.12
CA LEU A 723 23.23 -8.97 12.66
C LEU A 723 24.20 -8.40 13.69
N ARG A 724 24.84 -7.26 13.40
CA ARG A 724 25.72 -6.55 14.35
C ARG A 724 24.96 -6.16 15.63
N LEU A 725 23.73 -5.65 15.51
CA LEU A 725 22.89 -5.28 16.65
C LEU A 725 22.45 -6.51 17.47
N CYS A 726 22.11 -7.63 16.83
CA CYS A 726 21.79 -8.88 17.51
C CYS A 726 23.01 -9.41 18.27
N LYS A 727 24.18 -9.52 17.61
CA LYS A 727 25.44 -9.90 18.27
C LYS A 727 25.78 -8.98 19.43
N ARG A 728 25.55 -7.66 19.32
CA ARG A 728 25.70 -6.72 20.44
C ARG A 728 24.83 -7.10 21.64
N LEU A 729 23.54 -7.39 21.44
CA LEU A 729 22.62 -7.79 22.51
C LEU A 729 23.05 -9.11 23.18
N VAL A 730 23.45 -10.10 22.39
CA VAL A 730 23.96 -11.41 22.86
C VAL A 730 25.24 -11.22 23.69
N ARG A 731 26.25 -10.52 23.14
CA ARG A 731 27.52 -10.24 23.82
C ARG A 731 27.36 -9.33 25.04
N GLU A 732 26.42 -8.38 25.05
CA GLU A 732 26.11 -7.57 26.23
C GLU A 732 25.58 -8.43 27.39
N GLN A 733 24.71 -9.41 27.13
CA GLN A 733 24.20 -10.30 28.18
C GLN A 733 25.29 -11.26 28.67
N ALA A 734 26.08 -11.83 27.75
CA ALA A 734 27.24 -12.65 28.09
C ALA A 734 28.25 -11.89 28.97
N PHE A 735 28.55 -10.63 28.63
CA PHE A 735 29.42 -9.75 29.40
C PHE A 735 28.88 -9.48 30.81
N ARG A 736 27.57 -9.21 30.96
CA ARG A 736 26.92 -9.00 32.28
C ARG A 736 27.09 -10.23 33.18
N GLU A 737 26.78 -11.41 32.66
CA GLU A 737 26.95 -12.68 33.40
C GLU A 737 28.43 -13.06 33.63
N MET A 738 29.36 -12.47 32.88
CA MET A 738 30.80 -12.66 33.07
C MET A 738 31.39 -11.77 34.16
N ILE A 739 30.87 -10.53 34.36
CA ILE A 739 31.30 -9.63 35.43
C ILE A 739 31.16 -10.32 36.80
N ASP A 740 29.98 -10.88 37.08
CA ASP A 740 29.65 -11.51 38.36
C ASP A 740 30.51 -12.77 38.67
N ARG A 741 31.16 -13.34 37.64
CA ARG A 741 31.98 -14.55 37.76
C ARG A 741 33.48 -14.28 37.72
N ASN A 742 33.93 -13.37 36.85
CA ASN A 742 35.34 -13.07 36.63
C ASN A 742 35.55 -11.73 35.91
N GLY A 743 35.74 -10.66 36.67
CA GLY A 743 35.98 -9.31 36.14
C GLY A 743 37.20 -9.16 35.22
N SER A 744 38.27 -9.95 35.39
CA SER A 744 39.46 -9.83 34.51
C SER A 744 39.22 -10.44 33.13
N LYS A 745 38.47 -11.55 33.05
CA LYS A 745 37.94 -12.05 31.77
C LYS A 745 36.93 -11.09 31.16
N ALA A 746 36.05 -10.49 31.96
CA ALA A 746 35.07 -9.51 31.48
C ALA A 746 35.73 -8.29 30.82
N ILE A 747 36.84 -7.76 31.36
CA ILE A 747 37.63 -6.70 30.73
C ILE A 747 38.16 -7.13 29.35
N GLN A 748 38.77 -8.31 29.25
CA GLN A 748 39.31 -8.83 27.98
C GLN A 748 38.20 -9.05 26.95
N TYR A 749 37.03 -9.52 27.39
CA TYR A 749 35.85 -9.72 26.55
C TYR A 749 35.27 -8.39 26.04
N LEU A 750 35.15 -7.38 26.93
CA LEU A 750 34.70 -6.03 26.58
C LEU A 750 35.59 -5.41 25.49
N GLN A 751 36.91 -5.47 25.69
CA GLN A 751 37.90 -4.90 24.79
C GLN A 751 37.95 -5.61 23.43
N ASN A 752 38.01 -6.95 23.42
CA ASN A 752 38.33 -7.70 22.21
C ASN A 752 37.12 -8.20 21.44
N GLN A 753 35.99 -8.50 22.10
CA GLN A 753 34.81 -9.10 21.45
C GLN A 753 33.60 -8.16 21.43
N LEU A 754 33.23 -7.56 22.56
CA LEU A 754 32.05 -6.70 22.62
C LEU A 754 32.27 -5.39 21.84
N SER A 755 33.43 -4.75 21.98
CA SER A 755 33.83 -3.53 21.25
C SER A 755 33.66 -3.62 19.73
N GLN A 756 33.88 -4.80 19.13
CA GLN A 756 33.72 -5.03 17.68
C GLN A 756 32.27 -4.84 17.20
N THR A 757 31.29 -4.98 18.09
CA THR A 757 29.86 -4.84 17.75
C THR A 757 29.37 -3.40 17.79
N PHE A 758 30.20 -2.43 18.20
CA PHE A 758 29.84 -1.01 18.33
C PHE A 758 30.38 -0.15 17.18
N ASN A 759 29.58 0.83 16.77
CA ASN A 759 30.00 1.88 15.84
C ASN A 759 30.60 3.06 16.62
N HIS A 760 31.92 3.06 16.82
CA HIS A 760 32.64 4.13 17.52
C HIS A 760 32.70 5.48 16.76
N SER A 761 32.08 5.58 15.57
CA SER A 761 31.82 6.85 14.88
C SER A 761 30.43 7.43 15.15
N ASP A 762 29.55 6.68 15.82
CA ASP A 762 28.26 7.17 16.32
C ASP A 762 28.41 7.64 17.79
N PRO A 763 28.13 8.92 18.12
CA PRO A 763 28.19 9.43 19.48
C PRO A 763 27.26 8.72 20.48
N GLU A 764 26.12 8.16 20.04
CA GLU A 764 25.18 7.45 20.92
C GLU A 764 25.71 6.04 21.27
N GLU A 765 26.10 5.25 20.26
CA GLU A 765 26.72 3.95 20.50
C GLU A 765 28.04 4.06 21.28
N SER A 766 28.84 5.10 21.03
CA SER A 766 30.07 5.36 21.78
C SER A 766 29.79 5.63 23.27
N ARG A 767 28.73 6.38 23.59
CA ARG A 767 28.29 6.61 24.98
C ARG A 767 27.73 5.34 25.62
N LEU A 768 27.00 4.51 24.86
CA LEU A 768 26.53 3.21 25.34
C LEU A 768 27.70 2.28 25.69
N PHE A 769 28.71 2.16 24.82
CA PHE A 769 29.92 1.36 25.09
C PHE A 769 30.67 1.84 26.34
N GLN A 770 30.86 3.16 26.49
CA GLN A 770 31.47 3.75 27.68
C GLN A 770 30.66 3.44 28.96
N SER A 771 29.32 3.42 28.88
CA SER A 771 28.47 3.06 30.03
C SER A 771 28.66 1.61 30.48
N LEU A 772 28.89 0.67 29.54
CA LEU A 772 29.15 -0.74 29.85
C LEU A 772 30.48 -0.93 30.58
N ALA A 773 31.50 -0.15 30.21
CA ALA A 773 32.78 -0.15 30.93
C ALA A 773 32.63 0.23 32.42
N THR A 774 31.65 1.07 32.78
CA THR A 774 31.39 1.43 34.19
C THR A 774 30.90 0.26 35.04
N LEU A 775 30.32 -0.78 34.44
CA LEU A 775 29.75 -1.92 35.17
C LEU A 775 30.84 -2.76 35.85
N ILE A 776 32.04 -2.83 35.27
CA ILE A 776 33.21 -3.55 35.81
C ILE A 776 33.63 -3.01 37.18
N PHE A 777 33.41 -1.72 37.44
CA PHE A 777 33.82 -1.04 38.67
C PHE A 777 32.74 -1.07 39.78
N ARG A 778 31.63 -1.78 39.58
CA ARG A 778 30.53 -1.89 40.56
C ARG A 778 30.73 -3.07 41.53
N THR A 779 31.75 -3.00 42.37
CA THR A 779 32.05 -4.08 43.34
C THR A 779 31.52 -3.78 44.75
N ASN A 780 30.55 -4.57 45.19
CA ASN A 780 30.13 -4.81 46.59
C ASN A 780 29.75 -3.62 47.50
N GLU A 781 28.46 -3.23 47.45
CA GLU A 781 27.77 -2.58 48.58
C GLU A 781 26.62 -3.46 49.16
N TRP A 782 26.84 -4.78 49.33
CA TRP A 782 26.00 -5.55 50.25
C TRP A 782 26.74 -6.71 50.94
N SER A 783 26.93 -6.58 52.24
CA SER A 783 27.29 -7.68 53.14
C SER A 783 26.81 -7.34 54.55
N PRO A 784 25.81 -8.09 55.06
CA PRO A 784 25.90 -8.52 56.44
C PRO A 784 25.44 -9.97 56.67
N GLN A 785 26.42 -10.79 57.05
CA GLN A 785 26.33 -12.00 57.90
C GLN A 785 25.60 -13.27 57.38
N PRO A 786 26.16 -14.46 57.66
CA PRO A 786 25.46 -15.73 57.48
C PRO A 786 24.43 -15.93 58.60
N ARG A 787 23.16 -16.19 58.24
CA ARG A 787 22.17 -16.70 59.20
C ARG A 787 22.29 -18.22 59.31
N MET A 788 22.29 -18.73 60.54
CA MET A 788 22.35 -20.16 60.84
C MET A 788 21.06 -20.88 60.41
N CYS A 789 21.17 -22.19 60.19
CA CYS A 789 20.04 -23.04 59.82
C CYS A 789 19.06 -23.22 61.01
N PRO A 790 17.74 -23.11 60.77
CA PRO A 790 16.71 -23.82 61.51
C PRO A 790 16.29 -25.10 60.77
N GLU A 791 15.64 -26.03 61.48
CA GLU A 791 15.27 -27.35 60.96
C GLU A 791 13.94 -27.38 60.18
N MET A 792 13.67 -28.55 59.59
CA MET A 792 12.43 -29.01 58.93
C MET A 792 11.17 -28.13 59.03
N GLY A 793 10.73 -27.61 57.88
CA GLY A 793 9.39 -27.05 57.68
C GLY A 793 8.89 -27.27 56.26
N SER A 794 7.80 -28.04 56.08
CA SER A 794 7.26 -28.37 54.75
C SER A 794 6.42 -27.22 54.17
N ALA A 795 6.99 -26.45 53.24
CA ALA A 795 6.25 -25.56 52.36
C ALA A 795 6.87 -25.53 50.95
N THR A 796 6.05 -25.59 49.91
CA THR A 796 6.51 -25.42 48.52
C THR A 796 6.82 -23.96 48.24
N VAL A 797 8.07 -23.56 48.48
CA VAL A 797 8.57 -22.23 48.10
C VAL A 797 8.52 -22.11 46.58
N ALA A 798 7.76 -21.13 46.08
CA ALA A 798 7.83 -20.74 44.68
C ALA A 798 9.21 -20.14 44.42
N VAL A 799 10.04 -20.84 43.63
CA VAL A 799 11.36 -20.35 43.23
C VAL A 799 11.16 -19.10 42.39
N GLU A 800 11.68 -17.95 42.85
CA GLU A 800 11.69 -16.74 42.02
C GLU A 800 12.48 -17.00 40.74
N PRO A 801 11.99 -16.63 39.55
CA PRO A 801 12.72 -16.88 38.32
C PRO A 801 14.05 -16.13 38.33
N ASP A 802 15.14 -16.83 38.02
CA ASP A 802 16.50 -16.30 37.97
C ASP A 802 16.56 -14.97 37.19
N LEU A 803 17.29 -13.99 37.72
CA LEU A 803 17.49 -12.69 37.09
C LEU A 803 18.18 -12.82 35.73
N ASN A 804 19.07 -13.80 35.58
CA ASN A 804 19.72 -14.11 34.31
C ASN A 804 18.72 -14.68 33.32
N TYR A 805 17.92 -15.68 33.70
CA TYR A 805 16.80 -16.18 32.90
C TYR A 805 15.86 -15.05 32.44
N LYS A 806 15.45 -14.15 33.36
CA LYS A 806 14.62 -12.98 33.05
C LYS A 806 15.29 -12.01 32.05
N ASN A 807 16.61 -11.86 32.08
CA ASN A 807 17.33 -10.96 31.17
C ASN A 807 17.61 -11.61 29.80
N ARG A 808 18.02 -12.89 29.78
CA ARG A 808 18.11 -13.72 28.56
C ARG A 808 16.78 -13.77 27.81
N THR A 809 15.65 -13.90 28.53
CA THR A 809 14.30 -13.85 27.94
C THR A 809 14.05 -12.53 27.19
N LYS A 810 14.40 -11.37 27.78
CA LYS A 810 14.26 -10.07 27.09
C LYS A 810 15.12 -9.98 25.83
N VAL A 811 16.33 -10.53 25.86
CA VAL A 811 17.23 -10.55 24.69
C VAL A 811 16.66 -11.44 23.59
N PHE A 812 16.14 -12.62 23.95
CA PHE A 812 15.39 -13.50 23.05
C PHE A 812 14.19 -12.78 22.43
N ASP A 813 13.30 -12.18 23.25
CA ASP A 813 12.12 -11.46 22.76
C ASP A 813 12.51 -10.34 21.78
N THR A 814 13.56 -9.56 22.11
CA THR A 814 14.07 -8.48 21.25
C THR A 814 14.65 -9.00 19.93
N ILE A 815 15.42 -10.09 19.96
CA ILE A 815 16.01 -10.70 18.76
C ILE A 815 14.91 -11.29 17.86
N VAL A 816 13.92 -11.95 18.46
CA VAL A 816 12.80 -12.60 17.76
C VAL A 816 11.90 -11.58 17.05
N GLU A 817 11.84 -10.31 17.49
CA GLU A 817 11.11 -9.26 16.74
C GLU A 817 11.66 -9.01 15.33
N TYR A 818 12.96 -9.30 15.08
CA TYR A 818 13.59 -9.12 13.76
C TYR A 818 13.28 -10.24 12.76
N PHE A 819 12.69 -11.35 13.20
CA PHE A 819 12.41 -12.51 12.35
C PHE A 819 11.08 -12.38 11.59
N PRO A 820 10.90 -13.11 10.48
CA PRO A 820 9.63 -13.16 9.76
C PRO A 820 8.47 -13.53 10.68
N GLU A 821 7.37 -12.79 10.58
CA GLU A 821 6.27 -12.85 11.57
C GLU A 821 5.53 -14.19 11.64
N HIS A 822 5.81 -15.13 10.72
CA HIS A 822 5.33 -16.51 10.72
C HIS A 822 6.22 -17.48 11.53
N MET A 823 7.44 -17.08 11.91
CA MET A 823 8.41 -17.88 12.67
C MET A 823 8.39 -17.54 14.17
N THR A 824 7.80 -16.39 14.53
CA THR A 824 7.76 -15.82 15.90
C THR A 824 6.50 -16.22 16.68
N GLN A 825 6.37 -15.83 17.95
CA GLN A 825 5.12 -16.01 18.69
C GLN A 825 4.00 -15.03 18.24
N PRO A 826 2.71 -15.42 18.20
CA PRO A 826 1.61 -14.55 17.79
C PRO A 826 1.46 -13.32 18.69
N LYS A 827 1.27 -12.14 18.11
CA LYS A 827 1.11 -10.88 18.87
C LYS A 827 -0.28 -10.76 19.51
N ALA A 828 -1.35 -11.14 18.81
CA ALA A 828 -2.74 -11.13 19.31
C ALA A 828 -2.95 -12.07 20.52
N ASN A 829 -4.02 -11.88 21.30
CA ASN A 829 -4.24 -12.65 22.52
C ASN A 829 -4.61 -14.11 22.18
N LEU A 830 -4.22 -15.04 23.06
CA LEU A 830 -4.56 -16.47 22.93
C LEU A 830 -6.08 -16.67 22.86
N VAL A 831 -6.84 -15.85 23.59
CA VAL A 831 -8.32 -15.86 23.59
C VAL A 831 -8.91 -15.49 22.21
N ASP A 832 -8.25 -14.60 21.46
CA ASP A 832 -8.74 -14.14 20.14
C ASP A 832 -8.42 -15.17 19.04
N LEU A 833 -7.35 -15.95 19.22
CA LEU A 833 -6.79 -16.88 18.23
C LEU A 833 -7.35 -18.31 18.36
N VAL A 834 -7.87 -18.72 19.52
CA VAL A 834 -8.50 -20.03 19.77
C VAL A 834 -9.89 -20.17 19.08
N LEU A 835 -10.29 -19.19 18.29
CA LEU A 835 -11.50 -19.20 17.44
C LEU A 835 -11.21 -19.59 15.97
N ILE A 836 -9.99 -20.08 15.66
CA ILE A 836 -9.49 -20.52 14.34
C ILE A 836 -9.22 -22.04 14.34
#